data_AF-A0A6V7Y4Q9-F1
#
_entry.id   AF-A0A6V7Y4Q9-F1
#
_cell.length_a   1.000
_cell.length_b   1.000
_cell.length_c   1.000
_cell.angle_alpha   90.00
_cell.angle_beta   90.00
_cell.angle_gamma   90.00
#
_symmetry.space_group_name_H-M   'P 1'
#
loop_
_entity.id
_entity.type
_entity.pdbx_description
1 polymer ?
#
loop_
_entity_poly.entity_id
_entity_poly.type
_entity_poly.pdbx_seq_one_letter_code
_entity_poly.pdbx_strand_id
1 'polypeptide(L)'
;MLLVDLKEKCIVEDEQLKMQIAHSRNHKKLTINRIYLDQIRKDDVLNHGAVTNEYLIKRELKQLKLIGKRPGGDGKDHGRLRDIHLDSDRRLPLFSYTPDTFSLILVPMIIDKKEALGSMGNDAALACLSDYSPLLYSYFQQLFAQVTNPPIDPFREQIVMSLRCPVGPETNLLEPEFELESRILLDQPVLSLVDFQVLKRISFKGWRSYVINIVYPARHGQRGLVPALDRICSEACSAALDGYQILILSDRQVDKDYVPISALLALGAIHQCLIKQRLRMKVALIIESGEVKQVHDFCVLLGYGADAICPYMVYETCYRLRTMGLLDKNLTDDDVVQGYKAGIERGIYKVMAKMGISTLHSYKGAQIFEIVGLGREVVDKCFTNSVSRLGGADFETLAMEAIRRHRIAYPNVPNSDLYLYGDSKVLVSPGIYHWRDGGEKHVNEPVNIAKLQAAARLNDAKSYQDFAIASNLAQRLCSLRGQLEIKTNAKLQIPLDQVEPASEIVKRFVTGAMSFGSISMEAHTSLAIAMNKIGAKSNTGEGGERPERYRKDQPKDNNIRSAIKQVASARFGVNSSYLANADELQIKMAQGAKPGEGGELPGYKVTREIAATRKSTPGVGLISPPPHHDIYSIEDLAQLIYDLKCANPRARVSVKLVSEAGVGIVSAGVAKGGADHVTISGHDGGTGASSWTGIKHAGLPWELGVSETHQVLTMNDLRSRIVLQADGQIRTGRDVMVAALLGADEYGMSTAPLIVLGCTMMRKCHLNTCPVGIATQDPVLRAKFDGKPEHVVNYMFMVAEDVRYFLSKLGLRK
;
A
#
# COMPACT_ATOMS: atom_id res chain seq x y z
N MET A 1 -6.62 9.36 -34.44
CA MET A 1 -7.87 10.13 -34.57
C MET A 1 -8.33 10.04 -36.02
N LEU A 2 -9.63 10.08 -36.26
CA LEU A 2 -10.20 10.13 -37.60
C LEU A 2 -11.24 11.24 -37.60
N LEU A 3 -11.18 12.16 -38.57
CA LEU A 3 -12.14 13.24 -38.70
C LEU A 3 -12.87 13.10 -40.03
N VAL A 4 -14.20 13.27 -40.00
CA VAL A 4 -15.00 13.45 -41.22
C VAL A 4 -15.39 14.92 -41.28
N ASP A 5 -14.84 15.64 -42.24
CA ASP A 5 -15.24 17.02 -42.51
C ASP A 5 -16.48 17.01 -43.41
N LEU A 6 -17.63 17.32 -42.82
CA LEU A 6 -18.92 17.30 -43.52
C LEU A 6 -19.07 18.45 -44.52
N LYS A 7 -18.31 19.54 -44.37
CA LYS A 7 -18.36 20.70 -45.26
C LYS A 7 -17.50 20.46 -46.50
N GLU A 8 -16.27 20.01 -46.27
CA GLU A 8 -15.33 19.67 -47.35
C GLU A 8 -15.60 18.27 -47.94
N LYS A 9 -16.54 17.51 -47.33
CA LYS A 9 -16.95 16.16 -47.74
C LYS A 9 -15.78 15.19 -47.87
N CYS A 10 -14.84 15.28 -46.94
CA CYS A 10 -13.62 14.48 -46.95
C CYS A 10 -13.38 13.79 -45.60
N ILE A 11 -12.58 12.73 -45.65
CA ILE A 11 -12.06 12.06 -44.46
C ILE A 11 -10.63 12.57 -44.27
N VAL A 12 -10.34 13.06 -43.08
CA VAL A 12 -9.01 13.53 -42.67
C VAL A 12 -8.42 12.50 -41.72
N GLU A 13 -7.33 11.89 -42.18
CA GLU A 13 -6.58 10.89 -41.42
C GLU A 13 -5.80 11.52 -40.26
N ASP A 14 -5.37 10.70 -39.30
CA ASP A 14 -4.74 11.14 -38.03
C ASP A 14 -3.54 12.07 -38.25
N GLU A 15 -2.62 11.70 -39.14
CA GLU A 15 -1.40 12.46 -39.38
C GLU A 15 -1.71 13.81 -40.03
N GLN A 16 -2.59 13.81 -41.04
CA GLN A 16 -3.00 15.03 -41.73
C GLN A 16 -3.69 15.99 -40.76
N LEU A 17 -4.60 15.49 -39.93
CA LEU A 17 -5.30 16.29 -38.91
C LEU A 17 -4.31 16.89 -37.90
N LYS A 18 -3.37 16.07 -37.39
CA LYS A 18 -2.34 16.53 -36.46
C LYS A 18 -1.44 17.59 -37.08
N MET A 19 -1.06 17.43 -38.34
CA MET A 19 -0.23 18.40 -39.07
C MET A 19 -0.99 19.72 -39.30
N GLN A 20 -2.27 19.67 -39.65
CA GLN A 20 -3.11 20.87 -39.76
C GLN A 20 -3.19 21.62 -38.42
N ILE A 21 -3.43 20.91 -37.31
CA ILE A 21 -3.47 21.50 -35.98
C ILE A 21 -2.09 22.08 -35.61
N ALA A 22 -1.01 21.34 -35.85
CA ALA A 22 0.34 21.79 -35.56
C ALA A 22 0.76 23.03 -36.37
N HIS A 23 0.23 23.19 -37.59
CA HIS A 23 0.45 24.37 -38.43
C HIS A 23 -0.48 25.53 -38.10
N SER A 24 -1.60 25.29 -37.41
CA SER A 24 -2.56 26.35 -37.05
C SER A 24 -1.95 27.41 -36.13
N ARG A 25 -0.85 27.10 -35.43
CA ARG A 25 -0.18 27.99 -34.47
C ARG A 25 1.33 27.77 -34.46
N ASN A 26 2.08 28.81 -34.09
CA ASN A 26 3.52 28.67 -33.88
C ASN A 26 3.83 28.09 -32.49
N HIS A 27 3.67 26.78 -32.33
CA HIS A 27 3.93 26.09 -31.05
C HIS A 27 5.36 26.25 -30.52
N LYS A 28 6.34 26.47 -31.41
CA LYS A 28 7.72 26.77 -31.00
C LYS A 28 7.82 28.11 -30.27
N LYS A 29 7.11 29.14 -30.75
CA LYS A 29 7.02 30.44 -30.06
C LYS A 29 6.29 30.29 -28.73
N LEU A 30 5.19 29.51 -28.69
CA LEU A 30 4.41 29.29 -27.46
C LEU A 30 5.18 28.54 -26.35
N THR A 31 6.25 27.83 -26.68
CA THR A 31 7.04 27.02 -25.72
C THR A 31 8.40 27.61 -25.35
N ILE A 32 8.81 28.71 -25.98
CA ILE A 32 10.14 29.31 -25.81
C ILE A 32 10.39 29.86 -24.39
N ASN A 33 9.31 30.24 -23.70
CA ASN A 33 9.37 30.86 -22.38
C ASN A 33 9.25 29.86 -21.22
N ARG A 34 9.19 28.56 -21.50
CA ARG A 34 9.24 27.52 -20.45
C ARG A 34 10.54 27.63 -19.66
N ILE A 35 10.41 27.58 -18.33
CA ILE A 35 11.55 27.64 -17.42
C ILE A 35 11.93 26.22 -17.04
N TYR A 36 13.22 25.91 -17.15
CA TYR A 36 13.77 24.62 -16.74
C TYR A 36 14.61 24.80 -15.50
N LEU A 37 14.62 23.79 -14.62
CA LEU A 37 15.38 23.84 -13.37
C LEU A 37 16.88 24.11 -13.62
N ASP A 38 17.45 23.60 -14.71
CA ASP A 38 18.84 23.87 -15.10
C ASP A 38 19.14 25.34 -15.40
N GLN A 39 18.17 26.09 -15.93
CA GLN A 39 18.33 27.53 -16.14
C GLN A 39 18.37 28.25 -14.80
N ILE A 40 17.50 27.86 -13.86
CA ILE A 40 17.43 28.43 -12.51
C ILE A 40 18.72 28.09 -11.74
N ARG A 41 19.24 26.85 -11.85
CA ARG A 41 20.52 26.45 -11.25
C ARG A 41 21.68 27.31 -11.77
N LYS A 42 21.76 27.54 -13.07
CA LYS A 42 22.83 28.37 -13.67
C LYS A 42 22.78 29.81 -13.17
N ASP A 43 21.58 30.40 -13.13
CA ASP A 43 21.37 31.75 -12.60
C ASP A 43 21.76 31.84 -11.12
N ASP A 44 21.34 30.86 -10.32
CA ASP A 44 21.65 30.78 -8.89
C ASP A 44 23.16 30.68 -8.62
N VAL A 45 23.89 29.87 -9.42
CA VAL A 45 25.35 29.75 -9.33
C VAL A 45 26.05 31.08 -9.64
N LEU A 46 25.55 31.84 -10.62
CA LEU A 46 26.12 33.15 -10.95
C LEU A 46 25.92 34.17 -9.81
N ASN A 47 24.77 34.12 -9.14
CA ASN A 47 24.40 35.08 -8.09
C ASN A 47 24.96 34.72 -6.71
N HIS A 48 25.10 33.42 -6.41
CA HIS A 48 25.38 32.95 -5.05
C HIS A 48 26.51 31.92 -4.94
N GLY A 49 27.13 31.53 -6.07
CA GLY A 49 28.14 30.49 -6.13
C GLY A 49 27.56 29.07 -6.08
N ALA A 50 28.37 28.10 -6.51
CA ALA A 50 27.99 26.71 -6.50
C ALA A 50 27.92 26.14 -5.08
N VAL A 51 26.84 25.41 -4.79
CA VAL A 51 26.65 24.68 -3.54
C VAL A 51 26.43 23.20 -3.83
N THR A 52 26.93 22.34 -2.94
CA THR A 52 26.75 20.88 -3.03
C THR A 52 25.78 20.40 -1.96
N ASN A 53 25.18 19.22 -2.18
CA ASN A 53 24.34 18.57 -1.17
C ASN A 53 25.12 18.38 0.14
N GLU A 54 26.37 17.92 0.05
CA GLU A 54 27.26 17.75 1.19
C GLU A 54 27.47 19.05 2.00
N TYR A 55 27.72 20.17 1.31
CA TYR A 55 27.91 21.47 1.96
C TYR A 55 26.64 21.89 2.71
N LEU A 56 25.47 21.78 2.07
CA LEU A 56 24.19 22.15 2.67
C LEU A 56 23.89 21.30 3.90
N ILE A 57 24.07 19.98 3.81
CA ILE A 57 23.91 19.04 4.93
C ILE A 57 24.85 19.40 6.08
N LYS A 58 26.15 19.58 5.79
CA LYS A 58 27.14 19.93 6.82
C LYS A 58 26.83 21.27 7.49
N ARG A 59 26.41 22.27 6.73
CA ARG A 59 26.04 23.59 7.25
C ARG A 59 24.91 23.45 8.27
N GLU A 60 23.88 22.72 7.90
CA GLU A 60 22.70 22.53 8.73
C GLU A 60 22.99 21.74 10.00
N LEU A 61 23.66 20.59 9.87
CA LEU A 61 24.03 19.75 11.01
C LEU A 61 24.97 20.48 11.99
N LYS A 62 25.82 21.40 11.50
CA LYS A 62 26.64 22.27 12.37
C LYS A 62 25.79 23.30 13.12
N GLN A 63 24.82 23.92 12.46
CA GLN A 63 23.90 24.88 13.11
C GLN A 63 23.09 24.19 14.23
N LEU A 64 22.70 22.94 14.00
CA LEU A 64 22.02 22.09 14.99
C LEU A 64 22.96 21.50 16.05
N LYS A 65 24.26 21.78 15.99
CA LYS A 65 25.30 21.23 16.89
C LYS A 65 25.35 19.69 16.91
N LEU A 66 24.89 19.03 15.84
CA LEU A 66 24.94 17.58 15.67
C LEU A 66 26.32 17.12 15.17
N ILE A 67 27.04 17.99 14.45
CA ILE A 67 28.43 17.77 14.03
C ILE A 67 29.31 18.97 14.41
N GLY A 68 30.53 18.74 14.93
CA GLY A 68 31.48 19.80 15.32
C GLY A 68 32.29 19.51 16.59
N LYS A 69 33.22 20.39 16.98
CA LYS A 69 34.01 20.29 18.23
C LYS A 69 33.18 20.79 19.44
N ARG A 70 33.30 20.11 20.59
CA ARG A 70 32.78 20.62 21.88
C ARG A 70 33.47 21.95 22.26
N PRO A 71 32.76 22.93 22.85
CA PRO A 71 33.42 24.00 23.60
C PRO A 71 34.06 23.37 24.85
N GLY A 72 35.39 23.46 24.98
CA GLY A 72 36.10 23.12 26.24
C GLY A 72 36.89 21.80 26.28
N GLY A 73 37.22 21.16 25.15
CA GLY A 73 38.14 20.02 25.13
C GLY A 73 39.57 20.45 24.78
N ASP A 74 40.51 20.28 25.71
CA ASP A 74 41.93 20.59 25.53
C ASP A 74 42.51 19.91 24.28
N GLY A 75 43.34 20.68 23.55
CA GLY A 75 43.78 20.43 22.18
C GLY A 75 44.72 19.24 21.93
N LYS A 76 44.40 18.05 22.45
CA LYS A 76 45.19 16.82 22.22
C LYS A 76 44.34 15.61 21.80
N ASP A 77 43.25 15.80 21.06
CA ASP A 77 42.50 14.69 20.46
C ASP A 77 42.68 14.69 18.93
N HIS A 78 43.45 13.72 18.44
CA HIS A 78 43.77 13.56 17.02
C HIS A 78 42.52 13.18 16.20
N GLY A 79 42.03 14.10 15.38
CA GLY A 79 41.54 13.80 14.03
C GLY A 79 40.31 12.89 13.80
N ARG A 80 39.46 12.60 14.80
CA ARG A 80 38.16 11.95 14.58
C ARG A 80 37.00 12.82 15.08
N LEU A 81 36.32 13.49 14.15
CA LEU A 81 35.01 14.13 14.36
C LEU A 81 34.00 13.04 14.71
N ARG A 82 33.65 12.90 15.98
CA ARG A 82 32.71 11.86 16.43
C ARG A 82 31.29 12.41 16.47
N ASP A 83 30.46 11.99 15.53
CA ASP A 83 29.03 11.81 15.76
C ASP A 83 28.82 10.30 16.00
N ILE A 84 28.93 9.87 17.25
CA ILE A 84 28.95 8.44 17.64
C ILE A 84 27.54 7.85 17.62
N HIS A 85 26.51 8.71 17.64
CA HIS A 85 25.17 8.34 18.04
C HIS A 85 24.15 9.01 17.13
N LEU A 86 23.72 8.31 16.07
CA LEU A 86 22.63 8.75 15.20
C LEU A 86 21.38 9.12 16.03
N ASP A 87 21.16 8.37 17.11
CA ASP A 87 20.15 8.49 18.16
C ASP A 87 20.16 9.83 18.93
N SER A 88 21.23 10.61 18.85
CA SER A 88 21.28 11.96 19.45
C SER A 88 20.39 12.98 18.73
N ASP A 89 20.03 12.73 17.47
CA ASP A 89 19.15 13.60 16.70
C ASP A 89 17.68 13.33 17.04
N ARG A 90 17.12 14.20 17.88
CA ARG A 90 15.74 14.11 18.38
C ARG A 90 14.67 14.25 17.29
N ARG A 91 15.04 14.75 16.11
CA ARG A 91 14.12 14.83 14.97
C ARG A 91 13.80 13.44 14.39
N LEU A 92 14.70 12.47 14.55
CA LEU A 92 14.48 11.09 14.07
C LEU A 92 13.27 10.41 14.74
N PRO A 93 13.20 10.28 16.08
CA PRO A 93 12.01 9.71 16.72
C PRO A 93 10.76 10.57 16.51
N LEU A 94 10.91 11.90 16.42
CA LEU A 94 9.80 12.82 16.15
C LEU A 94 9.11 12.54 14.81
N PHE A 95 9.89 12.35 13.75
CA PHE A 95 9.41 12.04 12.40
C PHE A 95 9.29 10.53 12.14
N SER A 96 9.29 9.72 13.20
CA SER A 96 9.11 8.27 13.18
C SER A 96 10.12 7.53 12.28
N TYR A 97 11.38 7.95 12.30
CA TYR A 97 12.48 7.16 11.75
C TYR A 97 12.88 6.05 12.71
N THR A 98 13.05 4.85 12.16
CA THR A 98 13.31 3.63 12.91
C THR A 98 14.39 2.79 12.22
N PRO A 99 15.00 1.81 12.91
CA PRO A 99 15.92 0.86 12.26
C PRO A 99 15.32 0.16 11.03
N ASP A 100 14.02 -0.13 11.07
CA ASP A 100 13.28 -0.74 9.95
C ASP A 100 13.16 0.24 8.77
N THR A 101 12.98 1.54 9.04
CA THR A 101 13.00 2.59 8.00
C THR A 101 14.32 2.58 7.24
N PHE A 102 15.45 2.49 7.96
CA PHE A 102 16.76 2.49 7.30
C PHE A 102 16.98 1.21 6.49
N SER A 103 16.82 0.06 7.13
CA SER A 103 17.19 -1.24 6.55
C SER A 103 16.22 -1.77 5.51
N LEU A 104 14.91 -1.57 5.68
CA LEU A 104 13.88 -2.13 4.79
C LEU A 104 13.44 -1.16 3.69
N ILE A 105 13.57 0.15 3.92
CA ILE A 105 13.01 1.18 3.03
C ILE A 105 14.13 1.98 2.35
N LEU A 106 14.94 2.71 3.12
CA LEU A 106 15.90 3.66 2.56
C LEU A 106 17.09 2.99 1.87
N VAL A 107 17.76 2.05 2.52
CA VAL A 107 18.95 1.38 1.97
C VAL A 107 18.65 0.68 0.64
N PRO A 108 17.58 -0.14 0.51
CA PRO A 108 17.24 -0.76 -0.77
C PRO A 108 16.92 0.26 -1.87
N MET A 109 16.20 1.35 -1.55
CA MET A 109 15.93 2.39 -2.55
C MET A 109 17.20 3.10 -3.04
N ILE A 110 18.19 3.27 -2.18
CA ILE A 110 19.47 3.88 -2.54
C ILE A 110 20.31 2.95 -3.42
N ILE A 111 20.46 1.69 -3.00
CA ILE A 111 21.37 0.73 -3.66
C ILE A 111 20.73 0.14 -4.92
N ASP A 112 19.51 -0.40 -4.79
CA ASP A 112 18.83 -1.13 -5.85
C ASP A 112 17.99 -0.21 -6.76
N LYS A 113 17.88 1.08 -6.42
CA LYS A 113 17.07 2.09 -7.15
C LYS A 113 15.61 1.67 -7.28
N LYS A 114 15.11 0.90 -6.32
CA LYS A 114 13.74 0.41 -6.22
C LYS A 114 13.38 0.09 -4.77
N GLU A 115 12.10 0.07 -4.48
CA GLU A 115 11.60 -0.39 -3.18
C GLU A 115 11.90 -1.88 -2.97
N ALA A 116 12.21 -2.27 -1.73
CA ALA A 116 12.38 -3.66 -1.36
C ALA A 116 11.07 -4.45 -1.45
N LEU A 117 11.21 -5.75 -1.70
CA LEU A 117 10.10 -6.69 -1.58
C LEU A 117 9.94 -7.13 -0.12
N GLY A 118 8.69 -7.25 0.29
CA GLY A 118 8.23 -7.93 1.50
C GLY A 118 7.41 -9.17 1.16
N SER A 119 6.84 -9.79 2.20
CA SER A 119 5.90 -10.90 2.06
C SER A 119 4.96 -11.03 3.26
N MET A 120 3.96 -11.91 3.15
CA MET A 120 2.76 -11.98 3.98
C MET A 120 1.86 -10.74 3.84
N GLY A 121 0.72 -10.74 4.54
CA GLY A 121 -0.25 -9.64 4.48
C GLY A 121 0.02 -8.56 5.52
N ASN A 122 -0.70 -7.45 5.41
CA ASN A 122 -0.73 -6.44 6.47
C ASN A 122 -1.69 -6.89 7.58
N ASP A 123 -1.12 -7.37 8.67
CA ASP A 123 -1.87 -7.81 9.83
C ASP A 123 -1.61 -6.91 11.05
N ALA A 124 -0.93 -5.78 10.86
CA ALA A 124 -0.77 -4.76 11.88
C ALA A 124 -2.09 -4.01 12.11
N ALA A 125 -2.21 -3.31 13.23
CA ALA A 125 -3.38 -2.49 13.50
C ALA A 125 -3.63 -1.42 12.42
N LEU A 126 -4.91 -1.20 12.11
CA LEU A 126 -5.33 -0.02 11.34
C LEU A 126 -4.86 1.25 12.05
N ALA A 127 -4.56 2.29 11.28
CA ALA A 127 -3.98 3.53 11.83
C ALA A 127 -4.85 4.12 12.96
N CYS A 128 -6.17 4.12 12.80
CA CYS A 128 -7.13 4.58 13.80
C CYS A 128 -7.28 3.68 15.04
N LEU A 129 -6.67 2.50 15.04
CA LEU A 129 -6.65 1.55 16.16
C LEU A 129 -5.25 1.36 16.78
N SER A 130 -4.23 2.02 16.22
CA SER A 130 -2.85 1.89 16.65
C SER A 130 -2.57 2.68 17.92
N ASP A 131 -1.92 2.04 18.90
CA ASP A 131 -1.44 2.69 20.12
C ASP A 131 -0.11 3.46 19.93
N TYR A 132 0.49 3.36 18.74
CA TYR A 132 1.84 3.87 18.42
C TYR A 132 1.84 5.21 17.69
N SER A 133 0.71 5.90 17.62
CA SER A 133 0.58 7.25 17.02
C SER A 133 1.17 7.31 15.61
N PRO A 134 0.56 6.60 14.64
CA PRO A 134 1.06 6.55 13.28
C PRO A 134 1.10 7.95 12.64
N LEU A 135 1.93 8.12 11.60
CA LEU A 135 1.88 9.34 10.80
C LEU A 135 0.59 9.37 9.98
N LEU A 136 0.14 10.59 9.65
CA LEU A 136 -1.15 10.82 8.99
C LEU A 136 -1.29 10.07 7.66
N TYR A 137 -0.18 9.84 6.94
CA TYR A 137 -0.15 9.06 5.70
C TYR A 137 -0.79 7.66 5.85
N SER A 138 -0.64 7.01 7.01
CA SER A 138 -1.16 5.65 7.24
C SER A 138 -2.69 5.54 7.22
N TYR A 139 -3.40 6.67 7.33
CA TYR A 139 -4.87 6.70 7.22
C TYR A 139 -5.36 6.66 5.77
N PHE A 140 -4.48 6.87 4.80
CA PHE A 140 -4.80 6.93 3.38
C PHE A 140 -4.43 5.62 2.70
N GLN A 141 -5.38 5.02 2.00
CA GLN A 141 -5.21 3.76 1.28
C GLN A 141 -5.33 4.04 -0.22
N GLN A 142 -4.34 3.60 -0.98
CA GLN A 142 -4.28 3.77 -2.44
C GLN A 142 -5.45 3.03 -3.08
N LEU A 143 -6.23 3.77 -3.88
CA LEU A 143 -7.23 3.20 -4.77
C LEU A 143 -6.55 2.61 -6.01
N PHE A 144 -7.22 1.69 -6.69
CA PHE A 144 -6.69 1.00 -7.86
C PHE A 144 -7.80 0.69 -8.85
N ALA A 145 -7.42 0.38 -10.08
CA ALA A 145 -8.36 0.00 -11.12
C ALA A 145 -8.65 -1.50 -11.01
N GLN A 146 -9.93 -1.86 -11.08
CA GLN A 146 -10.37 -3.24 -11.25
C GLN A 146 -11.61 -3.28 -12.14
N VAL A 147 -11.53 -4.06 -13.23
CA VAL A 147 -12.58 -4.29 -14.23
C VAL A 147 -12.93 -3.08 -15.09
N THR A 148 -13.33 -1.94 -14.49
CA THR A 148 -13.86 -0.76 -15.21
C THR A 148 -12.86 -0.16 -16.19
N ASN A 149 -11.58 -0.24 -15.85
CA ASN A 149 -10.45 0.17 -16.65
C ASN A 149 -9.23 -0.65 -16.19
N PRO A 150 -8.18 -0.77 -17.03
CA PRO A 150 -7.00 -1.52 -16.67
C PRO A 150 -5.95 -0.67 -15.93
N PRO A 151 -5.15 -1.27 -15.03
CA PRO A 151 -3.85 -0.71 -14.66
C PRO A 151 -2.88 -0.76 -15.85
N ILE A 152 -1.79 0.00 -15.77
CA ILE A 152 -0.71 0.05 -16.78
C ILE A 152 0.48 -0.77 -16.29
N ASP A 153 1.34 -1.29 -17.19
CA ASP A 153 2.64 -1.84 -16.79
C ASP A 153 3.68 -0.71 -16.65
N PRO A 154 4.07 -0.30 -15.43
CA PRO A 154 4.96 0.84 -15.22
C PRO A 154 6.41 0.59 -15.66
N PHE A 155 6.74 -0.64 -16.09
CA PHE A 155 8.09 -1.02 -16.48
C PHE A 155 8.19 -1.32 -17.97
N ARG A 156 7.21 -2.06 -18.52
CA ARG A 156 7.19 -2.45 -19.93
C ARG A 156 6.57 -1.38 -20.81
N GLU A 157 5.65 -0.59 -20.26
CA GLU A 157 4.92 0.48 -20.96
C GLU A 157 5.35 1.86 -20.45
N GLN A 158 6.53 1.99 -19.82
CA GLN A 158 7.01 3.24 -19.24
C GLN A 158 7.06 4.40 -20.27
N ILE A 159 7.23 4.10 -21.55
CA ILE A 159 7.25 5.09 -22.64
C ILE A 159 5.97 5.95 -22.71
N VAL A 160 4.82 5.44 -22.25
CA VAL A 160 3.58 6.22 -22.23
C VAL A 160 3.38 6.98 -20.92
N MET A 161 4.26 6.81 -19.94
CA MET A 161 4.17 7.44 -18.63
C MET A 161 5.10 8.64 -18.49
N SER A 162 4.73 9.60 -17.63
CA SER A 162 5.62 10.73 -17.32
C SER A 162 5.40 11.33 -15.94
N LEU A 163 6.50 11.57 -15.21
CA LEU A 163 6.50 12.40 -14.00
C LEU A 163 6.83 13.86 -14.26
N ARG A 164 7.12 14.23 -15.52
CA ARG A 164 7.42 15.60 -15.90
C ARG A 164 6.17 16.45 -15.73
N CYS A 165 6.24 17.49 -14.91
CA CYS A 165 5.10 18.30 -14.54
C CYS A 165 5.42 19.80 -14.61
N PRO A 166 4.57 20.62 -15.25
CA PRO A 166 4.64 22.06 -15.13
C PRO A 166 4.12 22.52 -13.75
N VAL A 167 4.82 23.47 -13.14
CA VAL A 167 4.62 23.91 -11.76
C VAL A 167 4.47 25.43 -11.71
N GLY A 168 3.60 25.89 -10.80
CA GLY A 168 3.28 27.31 -10.57
C GLY A 168 2.14 27.83 -11.46
N PRO A 169 2.06 29.16 -11.67
CA PRO A 169 0.89 29.84 -12.21
C PRO A 169 0.34 29.20 -13.49
N GLU A 170 -0.97 29.06 -13.57
CA GLU A 170 -1.68 28.50 -14.72
C GLU A 170 -2.31 29.60 -15.56
N THR A 171 -2.13 29.49 -16.88
CA THR A 171 -2.73 30.39 -17.86
C THR A 171 -4.18 30.03 -18.13
N ASN A 172 -4.91 30.95 -18.75
CA ASN A 172 -6.27 30.70 -19.20
C ASN A 172 -6.31 29.60 -20.27
N LEU A 173 -7.05 28.52 -20.00
CA LEU A 173 -7.22 27.40 -20.94
C LEU A 173 -7.97 27.80 -22.23
N LEU A 174 -8.81 28.83 -22.15
CA LEU A 174 -9.68 29.27 -23.25
C LEU A 174 -8.95 30.15 -24.28
N GLU A 175 -7.76 30.65 -23.95
CA GLU A 175 -7.03 31.60 -24.78
C GLU A 175 -5.73 30.98 -25.31
N PRO A 176 -5.76 30.40 -26.52
CA PRO A 176 -4.64 29.64 -27.05
C PRO A 176 -3.47 30.47 -27.58
N GLU A 177 -3.61 31.80 -27.62
CA GLU A 177 -2.66 32.73 -28.23
C GLU A 177 -1.69 33.36 -27.22
N PHE A 178 -1.97 33.26 -25.92
CA PHE A 178 -0.99 33.67 -24.92
C PHE A 178 0.19 32.71 -24.98
N GLU A 179 1.41 33.26 -24.97
CA GLU A 179 2.59 32.48 -24.64
C GLU A 179 2.25 31.67 -23.39
N LEU A 180 2.56 30.37 -23.38
CA LEU A 180 2.43 29.58 -22.16
C LEU A 180 3.31 30.29 -21.12
N GLU A 181 2.69 31.10 -20.26
CA GLU A 181 3.40 31.91 -19.29
C GLU A 181 4.33 31.01 -18.50
N SER A 182 5.47 31.56 -18.13
CA SER A 182 6.74 30.90 -17.81
C SER A 182 6.68 29.89 -16.65
N ARG A 183 5.91 28.79 -16.75
CA ARG A 183 5.86 27.72 -15.74
C ARG A 183 7.22 27.04 -15.62
N ILE A 184 7.54 26.62 -14.40
CA ILE A 184 8.73 25.82 -14.14
C ILE A 184 8.40 24.38 -14.49
N LEU A 185 9.20 23.78 -15.36
CA LEU A 185 9.04 22.40 -15.79
C LEU A 185 10.01 21.52 -15.00
N LEU A 186 9.45 20.73 -14.08
CA LEU A 186 10.20 19.75 -13.32
C LEU A 186 10.14 18.40 -14.02
N ASP A 187 11.27 17.70 -14.09
CA ASP A 187 11.32 16.35 -14.67
C ASP A 187 10.72 15.29 -13.74
N GLN A 188 10.80 15.52 -12.42
CA GLN A 188 10.20 14.69 -11.39
C GLN A 188 9.92 15.53 -10.12
N PRO A 189 9.01 15.10 -9.24
CA PRO A 189 8.60 15.88 -8.07
C PRO A 189 9.59 15.82 -6.90
N VAL A 190 10.58 14.92 -6.91
CA VAL A 190 11.52 14.75 -5.80
C VAL A 190 12.70 15.70 -5.94
N LEU A 191 12.82 16.65 -5.01
CA LEU A 191 13.86 17.67 -5.01
C LEU A 191 15.08 17.23 -4.20
N SER A 192 16.27 17.45 -4.75
CA SER A 192 17.51 17.43 -3.95
C SER A 192 17.59 18.68 -3.07
N LEU A 193 18.51 18.70 -2.09
CA LEU A 193 18.73 19.90 -1.27
C LEU A 193 19.20 21.08 -2.10
N VAL A 194 20.02 20.84 -3.12
CA VAL A 194 20.47 21.89 -4.06
C VAL A 194 19.28 22.43 -4.85
N ASP A 195 18.47 21.56 -5.45
CA ASP A 195 17.29 21.97 -6.24
C ASP A 195 16.30 22.77 -5.40
N PHE A 196 16.05 22.30 -4.18
CA PHE A 196 15.20 22.98 -3.23
C PHE A 196 15.77 24.34 -2.84
N GLN A 197 17.07 24.43 -2.52
CA GLN A 197 17.72 25.68 -2.13
C GLN A 197 17.64 26.73 -3.24
N VAL A 198 17.84 26.31 -4.50
CA VAL A 198 17.70 27.15 -5.69
C VAL A 198 16.27 27.70 -5.82
N LEU A 199 15.26 26.84 -5.66
CA LEU A 199 13.86 27.26 -5.71
C LEU A 199 13.46 28.15 -4.51
N LYS A 200 14.05 27.93 -3.34
CA LYS A 200 13.80 28.71 -2.12
C LYS A 200 14.27 30.16 -2.24
N ARG A 201 15.40 30.42 -2.90
CA ARG A 201 15.90 31.79 -3.11
C ARG A 201 15.71 32.31 -4.53
N ILE A 202 14.78 31.72 -5.27
CA ILE A 202 14.54 32.07 -6.67
C ILE A 202 14.27 33.58 -6.84
N SER A 203 14.96 34.16 -7.82
CA SER A 203 14.72 35.52 -8.33
C SER A 203 14.67 35.56 -9.87
N PHE A 204 14.66 34.37 -10.50
CA PHE A 204 14.74 34.20 -11.94
C PHE A 204 13.45 34.66 -12.63
N LYS A 205 13.56 35.60 -13.59
CA LYS A 205 12.42 36.15 -14.36
C LYS A 205 11.25 36.60 -13.48
N GLY A 206 11.53 37.21 -12.32
CA GLY A 206 10.51 37.74 -11.41
C GLY A 206 9.79 36.68 -10.55
N TRP A 207 10.20 35.41 -10.62
CA TRP A 207 9.72 34.38 -9.71
C TRP A 207 10.23 34.64 -8.31
N ARG A 208 9.34 34.49 -7.33
CA ARG A 208 9.65 34.60 -5.89
C ARG A 208 9.03 33.43 -5.14
N SER A 209 9.70 33.02 -4.06
CA SER A 209 9.17 32.03 -3.12
C SER A 209 8.85 32.66 -1.76
N TYR A 210 7.85 32.11 -1.08
CA TYR A 210 7.48 32.46 0.29
C TYR A 210 7.49 31.20 1.15
N VAL A 211 8.18 31.25 2.30
CA VAL A 211 8.28 30.10 3.22
C VAL A 211 7.27 30.25 4.33
N ILE A 212 6.38 29.26 4.45
CA ILE A 212 5.36 29.14 5.48
C ILE A 212 5.83 28.06 6.47
N ASN A 213 6.07 28.46 7.71
CA ASN A 213 6.47 27.53 8.76
C ASN A 213 5.25 26.75 9.26
N ILE A 214 5.25 25.44 9.07
CA ILE A 214 4.17 24.53 9.45
C ILE A 214 4.42 23.94 10.84
N VAL A 215 4.65 24.83 11.81
CA VAL A 215 4.83 24.50 13.23
C VAL A 215 3.93 25.36 14.11
N TYR A 216 3.73 24.96 15.36
CA TYR A 216 3.03 25.77 16.37
C TYR A 216 3.67 25.63 17.77
N PRO A 217 3.56 26.65 18.63
CA PRO A 217 4.17 26.59 19.97
C PRO A 217 3.63 25.44 20.83
N ALA A 218 4.54 24.64 21.40
CA ALA A 218 4.25 23.48 22.25
C ALA A 218 3.42 23.85 23.49
N ARG A 219 3.59 25.07 24.01
CA ARG A 219 2.79 25.61 25.13
C ARG A 219 1.29 25.64 24.86
N HIS A 220 0.86 25.69 23.60
CA HIS A 220 -0.56 25.69 23.25
C HIS A 220 -1.20 24.30 23.31
N GLY A 221 -0.39 23.25 23.46
CA GLY A 221 -0.88 21.87 23.55
C GLY A 221 -1.78 21.50 22.38
N GLN A 222 -2.74 20.61 22.64
CA GLN A 222 -3.61 20.05 21.60
C GLN A 222 -4.46 21.11 20.89
N ARG A 223 -4.88 22.14 21.63
CA ARG A 223 -5.68 23.26 21.12
C ARG A 223 -4.91 24.17 20.16
N GLY A 224 -3.59 24.01 20.04
CA GLY A 224 -2.76 24.81 19.14
C GLY A 224 -2.92 24.45 17.66
N LEU A 225 -3.38 23.23 17.33
CA LEU A 225 -3.37 22.73 15.95
C LEU A 225 -4.32 23.51 15.02
N VAL A 226 -5.60 23.64 15.39
CA VAL A 226 -6.61 24.28 14.53
C VAL A 226 -6.28 25.76 14.27
N PRO A 227 -5.96 26.60 15.27
CA PRO A 227 -5.53 27.98 15.02
C PRO A 227 -4.27 28.07 14.16
N ALA A 228 -3.35 27.12 14.28
CA ALA A 228 -2.16 27.09 13.45
C ALA A 228 -2.48 26.74 11.98
N LEU A 229 -3.45 25.86 11.74
CA LEU A 229 -3.97 25.60 10.38
C LEU A 229 -4.62 26.86 9.77
N ASP A 230 -5.40 27.60 10.57
CA ASP A 230 -6.02 28.85 10.09
C ASP A 230 -4.97 29.92 9.78
N ARG A 231 -3.93 30.03 10.62
CA ARG A 231 -2.78 30.92 10.40
C ARG A 231 -2.10 30.62 9.07
N ILE A 232 -1.67 29.38 8.83
CA ILE A 232 -0.94 29.03 7.59
C ILE A 232 -1.82 29.18 6.34
N CYS A 233 -3.14 28.96 6.46
CA CYS A 233 -4.09 29.21 5.38
C CYS A 233 -4.17 30.71 5.04
N SER A 234 -4.22 31.57 6.05
CA SER A 234 -4.21 33.02 5.87
C SER A 234 -2.89 33.51 5.25
N GLU A 235 -1.75 33.05 5.77
CA GLU A 235 -0.42 33.39 5.25
C GLU A 235 -0.28 32.97 3.78
N ALA A 236 -0.76 31.77 3.42
CA ALA A 236 -0.75 31.31 2.04
C ALA A 236 -1.60 32.17 1.10
N CYS A 237 -2.79 32.59 1.54
CA CYS A 237 -3.65 33.47 0.75
C CYS A 237 -3.01 34.85 0.55
N SER A 238 -2.46 35.45 1.61
CA SER A 238 -1.76 36.73 1.52
C SER A 238 -0.56 36.65 0.58
N ALA A 239 0.29 35.63 0.72
CA ALA A 239 1.44 35.45 -0.16
C ALA A 239 1.04 35.27 -1.63
N ALA A 240 -0.05 34.54 -1.91
CA ALA A 240 -0.57 34.39 -3.26
C ALA A 240 -1.11 35.72 -3.83
N LEU A 241 -1.73 36.58 -3.00
CA LEU A 241 -2.19 37.91 -3.39
C LEU A 241 -1.03 38.89 -3.62
N ASP A 242 0.04 38.78 -2.84
CA ASP A 242 1.27 39.58 -2.96
C ASP A 242 2.14 39.18 -4.18
N GLY A 243 1.68 38.20 -4.97
CA GLY A 243 2.30 37.77 -6.21
C GLY A 243 3.52 36.87 -6.01
N TYR A 244 3.57 36.09 -4.93
CA TYR A 244 4.51 34.97 -4.82
C TYR A 244 4.00 33.78 -5.63
N GLN A 245 4.84 33.22 -6.50
CA GLN A 245 4.48 32.10 -7.37
C GLN A 245 4.80 30.75 -6.75
N ILE A 246 5.64 30.70 -5.71
CA ILE A 246 5.98 29.46 -5.00
C ILE A 246 5.71 29.67 -3.51
N LEU A 247 4.92 28.78 -2.91
CA LEU A 247 4.74 28.68 -1.47
C LEU A 247 5.43 27.40 -0.99
N ILE A 248 6.35 27.56 -0.05
CA ILE A 248 7.11 26.46 0.55
C ILE A 248 6.56 26.18 1.94
N LEU A 249 6.03 24.99 2.17
CA LEU A 249 5.58 24.53 3.48
C LEU A 249 6.73 23.79 4.16
N SER A 250 7.25 24.34 5.26
CA SER A 250 8.47 23.83 5.92
C SER A 250 8.25 23.48 7.39
N ASP A 251 8.56 22.24 7.77
CA ASP A 251 8.58 21.78 9.17
C ASP A 251 9.97 21.91 9.83
N ARG A 252 10.94 22.53 9.13
CA ARG A 252 12.34 22.64 9.56
C ARG A 252 12.54 23.40 10.89
N GLN A 253 11.61 24.28 11.26
CA GLN A 253 11.65 25.04 12.53
C GLN A 253 11.19 24.23 13.76
N VAL A 254 11.05 22.91 13.63
CA VAL A 254 10.71 22.05 14.74
C VAL A 254 11.83 21.99 15.78
N ASP A 255 11.49 22.17 17.05
CA ASP A 255 12.42 22.12 18.18
C ASP A 255 11.68 21.81 19.49
N LYS A 256 12.29 22.07 20.65
CA LYS A 256 11.67 21.85 21.96
C LYS A 256 10.43 22.73 22.22
N ASP A 257 10.35 23.90 21.58
CA ASP A 257 9.32 24.92 21.80
C ASP A 257 8.25 24.89 20.72
N TYR A 258 8.52 24.25 19.57
CA TYR A 258 7.62 24.16 18.42
C TYR A 258 7.30 22.72 18.02
N VAL A 259 6.00 22.40 17.94
CA VAL A 259 5.47 21.11 17.49
C VAL A 259 5.20 21.19 15.98
N PRO A 260 5.54 20.16 15.19
CA PRO A 260 5.24 20.18 13.76
C PRO A 260 3.74 19.94 13.52
N ILE A 261 3.16 20.69 12.58
CA ILE A 261 1.92 20.32 11.91
C ILE A 261 2.31 19.28 10.86
N SER A 262 1.55 18.17 10.76
CA SER A 262 1.84 17.20 9.69
C SER A 262 1.83 17.87 8.34
N ALA A 263 2.85 17.59 7.52
CA ALA A 263 3.01 18.23 6.21
C ALA A 263 1.80 17.98 5.31
N LEU A 264 1.20 16.80 5.41
CA LEU A 264 -0.02 16.45 4.69
C LEU A 264 -1.24 17.25 5.17
N LEU A 265 -1.39 17.45 6.48
CA LEU A 265 -2.51 18.22 7.03
C LEU A 265 -2.42 19.70 6.65
N ALA A 266 -1.21 20.25 6.75
CA ALA A 266 -0.91 21.62 6.35
C ALA A 266 -1.15 21.83 4.85
N LEU A 267 -0.63 20.92 4.01
CA LEU A 267 -0.85 20.93 2.57
C LEU A 267 -2.33 20.87 2.22
N GLY A 268 -3.07 19.90 2.79
CA GLY A 268 -4.49 19.73 2.52
C GLY A 268 -5.30 20.98 2.87
N ALA A 269 -5.08 21.55 4.07
CA ALA A 269 -5.74 22.77 4.50
C ALA A 269 -5.46 23.95 3.55
N ILE A 270 -4.19 24.19 3.22
CA ILE A 270 -3.78 25.27 2.32
C ILE A 270 -4.31 25.06 0.91
N HIS A 271 -4.21 23.84 0.38
CA HIS A 271 -4.71 23.48 -0.94
C HIS A 271 -6.21 23.78 -1.07
N GLN A 272 -7.01 23.31 -0.11
CA GLN A 272 -8.45 23.55 -0.08
C GLN A 272 -8.79 25.03 0.13
N CYS A 273 -8.06 25.73 1.00
CA CYS A 273 -8.26 27.16 1.20
C CYS A 273 -8.00 27.95 -0.09
N LEU A 274 -6.87 27.71 -0.75
CA LEU A 274 -6.52 28.36 -2.00
C LEU A 274 -7.51 28.03 -3.14
N ILE A 275 -8.07 26.81 -3.19
CA ILE A 275 -9.15 26.48 -4.14
C ILE A 275 -10.39 27.33 -3.86
N LYS A 276 -10.85 27.37 -2.61
CA LYS A 276 -12.05 28.14 -2.19
C LYS A 276 -11.89 29.63 -2.48
N GLN A 277 -10.67 30.16 -2.32
CA GLN A 277 -10.34 31.56 -2.62
C GLN A 277 -9.97 31.82 -4.09
N ARG A 278 -10.00 30.79 -4.96
CA ARG A 278 -9.61 30.88 -6.39
C ARG A 278 -8.16 31.36 -6.60
N LEU A 279 -7.27 31.03 -5.66
CA LEU A 279 -5.86 31.37 -5.68
C LEU A 279 -4.95 30.17 -6.01
N ARG A 280 -5.46 28.93 -5.99
CA ARG A 280 -4.64 27.72 -6.20
C ARG A 280 -3.90 27.72 -7.54
N MET A 281 -4.51 28.26 -8.60
CA MET A 281 -3.92 28.36 -9.94
C MET A 281 -2.79 29.40 -10.02
N LYS A 282 -2.59 30.26 -9.00
CA LYS A 282 -1.55 31.31 -9.00
C LYS A 282 -0.23 30.86 -8.40
N VAL A 283 -0.18 29.69 -7.75
CA VAL A 283 0.97 29.29 -6.94
C VAL A 283 1.37 27.84 -7.15
N ALA A 284 2.64 27.54 -6.94
CA ALA A 284 3.15 26.21 -6.68
C ALA A 284 3.18 25.94 -5.18
N LEU A 285 2.88 24.71 -4.77
CA LEU A 285 3.02 24.25 -3.38
C LEU A 285 4.19 23.27 -3.29
N ILE A 286 5.28 23.68 -2.65
CA ILE A 286 6.46 22.84 -2.43
C ILE A 286 6.53 22.44 -0.96
N ILE A 287 6.81 21.16 -0.70
CA ILE A 287 6.96 20.63 0.67
C ILE A 287 8.44 20.49 1.02
N GLU A 288 8.86 21.06 2.14
CA GLU A 288 10.12 20.75 2.81
C GLU A 288 9.77 20.04 4.13
N SER A 289 9.97 18.72 4.18
CA SER A 289 9.51 17.95 5.34
C SER A 289 10.47 16.86 5.79
N GLY A 290 10.57 16.70 7.11
CA GLY A 290 11.22 15.58 7.75
C GLY A 290 10.34 14.33 7.88
N GLU A 291 9.02 14.43 7.71
CA GLU A 291 8.12 13.27 7.82
C GLU A 291 8.25 12.29 6.65
N VAL A 292 8.54 12.83 5.46
CA VAL A 292 8.43 12.16 4.15
C VAL A 292 9.66 11.28 3.88
N LYS A 293 9.44 9.98 3.69
CA LYS A 293 10.54 9.01 3.56
C LYS A 293 10.27 7.80 2.67
N GLN A 294 9.02 7.44 2.43
CA GLN A 294 8.64 6.28 1.62
C GLN A 294 7.74 6.67 0.44
N VAL A 295 7.64 5.81 -0.57
CA VAL A 295 6.89 6.04 -1.82
C VAL A 295 5.46 6.51 -1.54
N HIS A 296 4.78 5.88 -0.59
CA HIS A 296 3.40 6.23 -0.23
C HIS A 296 3.26 7.70 0.22
N ASP A 297 4.16 8.19 1.07
CA ASP A 297 4.12 9.56 1.58
C ASP A 297 4.13 10.59 0.43
N PHE A 298 5.01 10.38 -0.56
CA PHE A 298 5.07 11.22 -1.77
C PHE A 298 3.76 11.14 -2.55
N CYS A 299 3.25 9.93 -2.77
CA CYS A 299 2.03 9.74 -3.56
C CYS A 299 0.82 10.42 -2.92
N VAL A 300 0.72 10.41 -1.58
CA VAL A 300 -0.35 11.10 -0.86
C VAL A 300 -0.18 12.61 -1.00
N LEU A 301 1.00 13.17 -0.72
CA LEU A 301 1.22 14.62 -0.87
C LEU A 301 0.94 15.12 -2.29
N LEU A 302 1.38 14.38 -3.31
CA LEU A 302 1.10 14.70 -4.71
C LEU A 302 -0.41 14.62 -5.01
N GLY A 303 -1.07 13.56 -4.55
CA GLY A 303 -2.52 13.38 -4.70
C GLY A 303 -3.37 14.45 -4.03
N TYR A 304 -2.82 15.14 -3.01
CA TYR A 304 -3.45 16.26 -2.30
C TYR A 304 -2.89 17.64 -2.66
N GLY A 305 -2.13 17.72 -3.77
CA GLY A 305 -1.86 18.99 -4.44
C GLY A 305 -0.45 19.56 -4.25
N ALA A 306 0.51 18.80 -3.71
CA ALA A 306 1.92 19.19 -3.75
C ALA A 306 2.43 19.18 -5.20
N ASP A 307 3.27 20.16 -5.54
CA ASP A 307 3.94 20.25 -6.83
C ASP A 307 5.34 19.63 -6.82
N ALA A 308 6.05 19.74 -5.68
CA ALA A 308 7.37 19.15 -5.48
C ALA A 308 7.66 18.94 -3.98
N ILE A 309 8.54 18.00 -3.65
CA ILE A 309 8.81 17.57 -2.28
C ILE A 309 10.31 17.41 -2.06
N CYS A 310 10.83 18.03 -1.00
CA CYS A 310 12.20 17.94 -0.51
C CYS A 310 12.23 17.15 0.82
N PRO A 311 12.62 15.85 0.79
CA PRO A 311 12.68 14.98 1.97
C PRO A 311 14.00 15.18 2.73
N TYR A 312 14.22 16.38 3.28
CA TYR A 312 15.56 16.77 3.74
C TYR A 312 16.14 15.83 4.81
N MET A 313 15.29 15.28 5.68
CA MET A 313 15.72 14.44 6.79
C MET A 313 16.27 13.10 6.30
N VAL A 314 15.82 12.60 5.15
CA VAL A 314 16.41 11.42 4.49
C VAL A 314 17.87 11.70 4.13
N TYR A 315 18.13 12.82 3.44
CA TYR A 315 19.48 13.17 3.00
C TYR A 315 20.44 13.44 4.16
N GLU A 316 19.99 14.22 5.16
CA GLU A 316 20.78 14.48 6.38
C GLU A 316 21.11 13.16 7.12
N THR A 317 20.15 12.24 7.21
CA THR A 317 20.34 10.95 7.90
C THR A 317 21.27 10.01 7.14
N CYS A 318 21.11 9.89 5.82
CA CYS A 318 21.97 9.01 5.02
C CYS A 318 23.41 9.50 4.98
N TYR A 319 23.65 10.82 4.95
CA TYR A 319 24.98 11.41 5.11
C TYR A 319 25.65 10.94 6.42
N ARG A 320 24.91 10.98 7.53
CA ARG A 320 25.40 10.52 8.84
C ARG A 320 25.65 9.01 8.85
N LEU A 321 24.72 8.20 8.35
CA LEU A 321 24.87 6.74 8.24
C LEU A 321 26.13 6.36 7.44
N ARG A 322 26.43 7.07 6.34
CA ARG A 322 27.68 6.85 5.59
C ARG A 322 28.90 7.24 6.40
N THR A 323 28.88 8.40 7.06
CA THR A 323 29.99 8.87 7.90
C THR A 323 30.29 7.89 9.05
N MET A 324 29.26 7.20 9.56
CA MET A 324 29.38 6.13 10.56
C MET A 324 29.85 4.78 9.98
N GLY A 325 29.97 4.65 8.66
CA GLY A 325 30.35 3.41 7.99
C GLY A 325 29.25 2.34 7.94
N LEU A 326 27.98 2.74 8.09
CA LEU A 326 26.80 1.85 8.02
C LEU A 326 26.21 1.72 6.62
N LEU A 327 26.62 2.61 5.70
CA LEU A 327 26.38 2.47 4.25
C LEU A 327 27.67 2.05 3.56
N ASP A 328 27.55 1.51 2.34
CA ASP A 328 28.71 1.17 1.51
C ASP A 328 29.62 2.39 1.37
N LYS A 329 30.92 2.18 1.63
CA LYS A 329 31.97 3.20 1.57
C LYS A 329 32.17 3.75 0.16
N ASN A 330 31.76 3.00 -0.86
CA ASN A 330 31.87 3.41 -2.25
C ASN A 330 30.80 4.42 -2.70
N LEU A 331 29.73 4.61 -1.90
CA LEU A 331 28.66 5.54 -2.24
C LEU A 331 29.03 6.98 -1.89
N THR A 332 28.92 7.89 -2.85
CA THR A 332 29.03 9.34 -2.61
C THR A 332 27.70 9.94 -2.11
N ASP A 333 27.69 11.21 -1.67
CA ASP A 333 26.44 11.89 -1.30
C ASP A 333 25.48 12.04 -2.47
N ASP A 334 26.04 12.30 -3.65
CA ASP A 334 25.23 12.43 -4.86
C ASP A 334 24.70 11.07 -5.30
N ASP A 335 25.45 9.97 -5.15
CA ASP A 335 24.91 8.62 -5.40
C ASP A 335 23.73 8.29 -4.49
N VAL A 336 23.78 8.69 -3.22
CA VAL A 336 22.67 8.54 -2.27
C VAL A 336 21.45 9.31 -2.74
N VAL A 337 21.62 10.59 -3.10
CA VAL A 337 20.53 11.45 -3.58
C VAL A 337 19.91 10.88 -4.86
N GLN A 338 20.73 10.51 -5.85
CA GLN A 338 20.25 9.98 -7.13
C GLN A 338 19.61 8.60 -6.99
N GLY A 339 20.21 7.71 -6.18
CA GLY A 339 19.66 6.39 -5.90
C GLY A 339 18.28 6.49 -5.25
N TYR A 340 18.16 7.29 -4.19
CA TYR A 340 16.89 7.53 -3.50
C TYR A 340 15.84 8.15 -4.44
N LYS A 341 16.21 9.18 -5.21
CA LYS A 341 15.32 9.79 -6.21
C LYS A 341 14.81 8.77 -7.22
N ALA A 342 15.68 7.96 -7.80
CA ALA A 342 15.31 6.91 -8.76
C ALA A 342 14.40 5.84 -8.13
N GLY A 343 14.65 5.46 -6.87
CA GLY A 343 13.80 4.53 -6.13
C GLY A 343 12.38 5.07 -5.93
N ILE A 344 12.25 6.33 -5.50
CA ILE A 344 10.95 7.00 -5.36
C ILE A 344 10.28 7.20 -6.72
N GLU A 345 11.02 7.62 -7.74
CA GLU A 345 10.53 7.79 -9.11
C GLU A 345 9.84 6.52 -9.63
N ARG A 346 10.53 5.38 -9.53
CA ARG A 346 10.00 4.07 -9.89
C ARG A 346 8.78 3.69 -9.05
N GLY A 347 8.77 4.06 -7.78
CA GLY A 347 7.63 3.86 -6.89
C GLY A 347 6.40 4.68 -7.27
N ILE A 348 6.57 5.96 -7.63
CA ILE A 348 5.46 6.83 -8.04
C ILE A 348 4.83 6.32 -9.33
N TYR A 349 5.63 5.95 -10.35
CA TYR A 349 5.11 5.31 -11.56
C TYR A 349 4.26 4.10 -11.23
N LYS A 350 4.74 3.25 -10.32
CA LYS A 350 4.03 2.05 -9.89
C LYS A 350 2.68 2.37 -9.24
N VAL A 351 2.61 3.37 -8.36
CA VAL A 351 1.34 3.75 -7.70
C VAL A 351 0.36 4.38 -8.69
N MET A 352 0.80 5.27 -9.57
CA MET A 352 -0.05 5.86 -10.61
C MET A 352 -0.61 4.78 -11.56
N ALA A 353 0.24 3.82 -11.94
CA ALA A 353 -0.13 2.73 -12.82
C ALA A 353 -1.23 1.82 -12.25
N LYS A 354 -1.39 1.74 -10.92
CA LYS A 354 -2.47 0.95 -10.28
C LYS A 354 -3.86 1.38 -10.74
N MET A 355 -4.05 2.67 -10.99
CA MET A 355 -5.31 3.24 -11.47
C MET A 355 -5.33 3.43 -13.01
N GLY A 356 -4.25 3.05 -13.70
CA GLY A 356 -4.09 3.29 -15.14
C GLY A 356 -3.79 4.75 -15.48
N ILE A 357 -3.19 5.51 -14.56
CA ILE A 357 -2.84 6.92 -14.77
C ILE A 357 -1.42 7.02 -15.34
N SER A 358 -1.29 7.63 -16.52
CA SER A 358 0.01 7.76 -17.20
C SER A 358 0.82 8.99 -16.79
N THR A 359 0.19 10.10 -16.42
CA THR A 359 0.91 11.37 -16.18
C THR A 359 0.74 11.88 -14.76
N LEU A 360 1.83 12.38 -14.16
CA LEU A 360 1.78 12.98 -12.82
C LEU A 360 0.89 14.23 -12.81
N HIS A 361 0.82 14.95 -13.93
CA HIS A 361 -0.04 16.11 -14.06
C HIS A 361 -1.52 15.77 -13.81
N SER A 362 -1.99 14.62 -14.28
CA SER A 362 -3.35 14.13 -14.01
C SER A 362 -3.52 13.54 -12.61
N TYR A 363 -2.45 12.96 -12.04
CA TYR A 363 -2.50 12.37 -10.70
C TYR A 363 -2.51 13.42 -9.58
N LYS A 364 -1.86 14.56 -9.80
CA LYS A 364 -1.72 15.65 -8.82
C LYS A 364 -3.09 16.25 -8.49
N GLY A 365 -3.44 16.27 -7.20
CA GLY A 365 -4.73 16.78 -6.74
C GLY A 365 -5.94 15.88 -7.05
N ALA A 366 -5.74 14.70 -7.66
CA ALA A 366 -6.83 13.80 -8.03
C ALA A 366 -7.42 13.02 -6.84
N GLN A 367 -6.75 13.02 -5.68
CA GLN A 367 -7.19 12.33 -4.46
C GLN A 367 -7.52 10.84 -4.68
N ILE A 368 -6.63 10.09 -5.34
CA ILE A 368 -6.77 8.64 -5.61
C ILE A 368 -6.49 7.80 -4.34
N PHE A 369 -7.20 8.13 -3.27
CA PHE A 369 -7.06 7.53 -1.95
C PHE A 369 -8.42 7.43 -1.25
N GLU A 370 -8.58 6.40 -0.43
CA GLU A 370 -9.65 6.32 0.56
C GLU A 370 -9.08 6.50 1.97
N ILE A 371 -9.79 7.28 2.78
CA ILE A 371 -9.43 7.58 4.16
C ILE A 371 -10.14 6.63 5.11
N VAL A 372 -9.38 5.91 5.93
CA VAL A 372 -9.91 4.99 6.94
C VAL A 372 -9.66 5.54 8.34
N GLY A 373 -10.71 6.05 8.98
CA GLY A 373 -10.69 6.43 10.39
C GLY A 373 -10.21 7.84 10.70
N LEU A 374 -10.47 8.82 9.82
CA LEU A 374 -10.39 10.24 10.15
C LEU A 374 -11.79 10.81 10.40
N GLY A 375 -11.89 11.74 11.33
CA GLY A 375 -13.11 12.48 11.63
C GLY A 375 -13.54 13.36 10.46
N ARG A 376 -14.86 13.53 10.31
CA ARG A 376 -15.44 14.32 9.22
C ARG A 376 -14.95 15.77 9.19
N GLU A 377 -14.72 16.38 10.35
CA GLU A 377 -14.17 17.73 10.45
C GLU A 377 -12.77 17.87 9.82
N VAL A 378 -11.93 16.85 9.93
CA VAL A 378 -10.59 16.82 9.35
C VAL A 378 -10.70 16.68 7.83
N VAL A 379 -11.54 15.75 7.37
CA VAL A 379 -11.78 15.52 5.94
C VAL A 379 -12.38 16.77 5.29
N ASP A 380 -13.42 17.36 5.86
CA ASP A 380 -14.11 18.52 5.29
C ASP A 380 -13.20 19.76 5.20
N LYS A 381 -12.29 19.95 6.18
CA LYS A 381 -11.36 21.09 6.20
C LYS A 381 -10.13 20.88 5.30
N CYS A 382 -9.53 19.69 5.33
CA CYS A 382 -8.21 19.43 4.73
C CYS A 382 -8.24 18.55 3.47
N PHE A 383 -9.22 17.64 3.36
CA PHE A 383 -9.26 16.59 2.33
C PHE A 383 -10.64 16.51 1.67
N THR A 384 -11.23 17.67 1.38
CA THR A 384 -12.60 17.77 0.86
C THR A 384 -12.76 16.89 -0.39
N ASN A 385 -13.88 16.16 -0.46
CA ASN A 385 -14.26 15.17 -1.49
C ASN A 385 -13.57 13.80 -1.42
N SER A 386 -12.63 13.59 -0.49
CA SER A 386 -12.06 12.26 -0.29
C SER A 386 -13.06 11.32 0.36
N VAL A 387 -13.10 10.07 -0.10
CA VAL A 387 -13.97 9.06 0.49
C VAL A 387 -13.50 8.74 1.91
N SER A 388 -14.40 8.84 2.88
CA SER A 388 -14.15 8.42 4.26
C SER A 388 -15.44 7.86 4.87
N ARG A 389 -15.64 6.55 4.73
CA ARG A 389 -16.87 5.87 5.19
C ARG A 389 -16.92 5.68 6.71
N LEU A 390 -15.74 5.69 7.33
CA LEU A 390 -15.58 5.52 8.77
C LEU A 390 -14.97 6.79 9.36
N GLY A 391 -15.73 7.45 10.23
CA GLY A 391 -15.20 8.48 11.10
C GLY A 391 -14.14 7.91 12.06
N GLY A 392 -13.35 8.79 12.65
CA GLY A 392 -12.32 8.40 13.61
C GLY A 392 -11.60 9.62 14.16
N ALA A 393 -10.26 9.63 14.06
CA ALA A 393 -9.41 10.66 14.66
C ALA A 393 -9.81 12.08 14.22
N ASP A 394 -10.15 12.90 15.20
CA ASP A 394 -10.46 14.32 15.06
C ASP A 394 -9.20 15.19 15.20
N PHE A 395 -9.33 16.52 15.11
CA PHE A 395 -8.16 17.40 15.26
C PHE A 395 -7.50 17.29 16.64
N GLU A 396 -8.27 17.03 17.69
CA GLU A 396 -7.75 16.86 19.05
C GLU A 396 -6.88 15.61 19.15
N THR A 397 -7.34 14.49 18.60
CA THR A 397 -6.61 13.23 18.53
C THR A 397 -5.32 13.38 17.72
N LEU A 398 -5.38 13.97 16.53
CA LEU A 398 -4.20 14.18 15.68
C LEU A 398 -3.18 15.13 16.36
N ALA A 399 -3.65 16.16 17.05
CA ALA A 399 -2.79 17.05 17.83
C ALA A 399 -2.14 16.31 19.00
N MET A 400 -2.91 15.46 19.70
CA MET A 400 -2.40 14.63 20.79
C MET A 400 -1.30 13.68 20.32
N GLU A 401 -1.47 13.02 19.19
CA GLU A 401 -0.46 12.14 18.60
C GLU A 401 0.82 12.91 18.22
N ALA A 402 0.69 14.08 17.59
CA ALA A 402 1.83 14.94 17.27
C ALA A 402 2.58 15.39 18.53
N ILE A 403 1.86 15.78 19.58
CA ILE A 403 2.43 16.15 20.88
C ILE A 403 3.06 14.96 21.58
N ARG A 404 2.50 13.75 21.46
CA ARG A 404 3.08 12.53 22.04
C ARG A 404 4.44 12.25 21.41
N ARG A 405 4.54 12.28 20.08
CA ARG A 405 5.82 12.17 19.35
C ARG A 405 6.79 13.29 19.75
N HIS A 406 6.30 14.52 19.86
CA HIS A 406 7.08 15.67 20.31
C HIS A 406 7.63 15.50 21.73
N ARG A 407 6.82 15.04 22.69
CA ARG A 407 7.25 14.78 24.07
C ARG A 407 8.22 13.61 24.18
N ILE A 408 8.13 12.60 23.31
CA ILE A 408 9.14 11.53 23.23
C ILE A 408 10.49 12.10 22.77
N ALA A 409 10.48 13.03 21.81
CA ALA A 409 11.68 13.70 21.32
C ALA A 409 12.21 14.79 22.28
N TYR A 410 11.32 15.53 22.93
CA TYR A 410 11.57 16.69 23.79
C TYR A 410 10.73 16.63 25.10
N PRO A 411 11.18 15.91 26.12
CA PRO A 411 10.42 15.75 27.38
C PRO A 411 10.32 17.03 28.21
N ASN A 412 9.16 17.27 28.84
CA ASN A 412 8.90 18.44 29.68
C ASN A 412 9.11 18.11 31.17
N VAL A 413 10.37 18.03 31.62
CA VAL A 413 10.76 17.74 33.02
C VAL A 413 11.79 18.75 33.54
N PRO A 414 11.76 19.14 34.84
CA PRO A 414 12.79 19.96 35.45
C PRO A 414 14.15 19.28 35.35
N ASN A 415 15.22 20.03 35.06
CA ASN A 415 16.57 19.51 34.76
C ASN A 415 16.64 18.67 33.46
N SER A 416 15.82 19.01 32.45
CA SER A 416 15.83 18.45 31.08
C SER A 416 17.21 18.36 30.44
N ASP A 417 18.14 19.25 30.83
CA ASP A 417 19.47 19.39 30.25
C ASP A 417 20.52 18.51 30.95
N LEU A 418 20.22 17.98 32.14
CA LEU A 418 21.13 17.18 32.98
C LEU A 418 21.02 15.68 32.75
N TYR A 419 19.91 15.19 32.20
CA TYR A 419 19.74 13.80 31.81
C TYR A 419 19.52 13.71 30.30
N LEU A 420 20.23 12.81 29.63
CA LEU A 420 19.96 12.45 28.23
C LEU A 420 18.61 11.73 28.16
N TYR A 421 17.49 12.46 28.05
CA TYR A 421 16.15 11.88 28.23
C TYR A 421 15.62 11.02 27.05
N GLY A 422 14.66 10.17 27.38
CA GLY A 422 14.12 9.02 26.63
C GLY A 422 14.67 7.73 27.26
N ASP A 423 13.82 6.82 27.76
CA ASP A 423 14.27 5.56 28.41
C ASP A 423 15.18 4.69 27.51
N SER A 424 15.27 5.03 26.22
CA SER A 424 16.21 4.43 25.29
C SER A 424 17.05 5.50 24.58
N LYS A 425 18.37 5.40 24.68
CA LYS A 425 19.35 6.04 23.78
C LYS A 425 19.31 5.43 22.37
N VAL A 426 18.25 4.72 22.00
CA VAL A 426 18.20 3.89 20.80
C VAL A 426 16.88 4.12 20.11
N LEU A 427 16.92 4.28 18.79
CA LEU A 427 15.71 4.31 17.97
C LEU A 427 15.00 2.96 18.09
N VAL A 428 13.80 2.98 18.67
CA VAL A 428 12.99 1.77 18.84
C VAL A 428 12.24 1.50 17.55
N SER A 429 12.29 0.26 17.06
CA SER A 429 11.36 -0.17 16.02
C SER A 429 10.05 -0.62 16.69
N PRO A 430 8.92 0.03 16.38
CA PRO A 430 7.61 -0.39 16.86
C PRO A 430 7.13 -1.69 16.23
N GLY A 431 7.80 -2.25 15.21
CA GLY A 431 7.40 -3.53 14.63
C GLY A 431 6.32 -3.45 13.55
N ILE A 432 6.09 -2.29 12.92
CA ILE A 432 5.08 -2.12 11.86
C ILE A 432 5.17 -3.18 10.75
N TYR A 433 6.38 -3.50 10.28
CA TYR A 433 6.59 -4.46 9.18
C TYR A 433 6.67 -5.92 9.64
N HIS A 434 7.23 -6.13 10.83
CA HIS A 434 7.45 -7.43 11.45
C HIS A 434 7.10 -7.32 12.92
N TRP A 435 6.28 -8.25 13.42
CA TRP A 435 5.93 -8.32 14.83
C TRP A 435 7.18 -8.31 15.72
N ARG A 436 7.13 -7.50 16.78
CA ARG A 436 8.15 -7.41 17.82
C ARG A 436 7.48 -7.48 19.18
N ASP A 437 8.15 -8.11 20.13
CA ASP A 437 7.66 -8.14 21.51
C ASP A 437 7.63 -6.71 22.09
N GLY A 438 6.52 -6.35 22.74
CA GLY A 438 6.27 -4.98 23.19
C GLY A 438 6.06 -3.94 22.07
N GLY A 439 5.89 -4.38 20.82
CA GLY A 439 5.62 -3.53 19.65
C GLY A 439 4.13 -3.43 19.28
N GLU A 440 3.90 -2.85 18.10
CA GLU A 440 2.62 -2.74 17.43
C GLU A 440 1.88 -4.06 17.42
N LYS A 441 0.55 -3.99 17.56
CA LYS A 441 -0.28 -5.18 17.59
C LYS A 441 -0.40 -5.78 16.20
N HIS A 442 -0.29 -7.11 16.15
CA HIS A 442 -0.52 -7.88 14.93
C HIS A 442 -1.55 -8.96 15.17
N VAL A 443 -2.34 -9.28 14.15
CA VAL A 443 -3.27 -10.41 14.20
C VAL A 443 -2.50 -11.74 14.36
N ASN A 444 -1.33 -11.88 13.73
CA ASN A 444 -0.50 -13.08 13.83
C ASN A 444 0.61 -12.93 14.87
N GLU A 445 0.26 -13.12 16.14
CA GLU A 445 1.23 -13.17 17.24
C GLU A 445 1.79 -14.60 17.47
N PRO A 446 3.01 -14.75 18.00
CA PRO A 446 3.63 -16.07 18.26
C PRO A 446 2.77 -17.00 19.11
N VAL A 447 2.10 -16.48 20.14
CA VAL A 447 1.23 -17.28 21.02
C VAL A 447 0.05 -17.86 20.22
N ASN A 448 -0.57 -17.05 19.36
CA ASN A 448 -1.70 -17.47 18.54
C ASN A 448 -1.27 -18.51 17.50
N ILE A 449 -0.08 -18.33 16.92
CA ILE A 449 0.53 -19.27 15.97
C ILE A 449 0.78 -20.62 16.64
N ALA A 450 1.42 -20.63 17.81
CA ALA A 450 1.75 -21.85 18.54
C ALA A 450 0.49 -22.63 18.96
N LYS A 451 -0.53 -21.94 19.49
CA LYS A 451 -1.81 -22.56 19.88
C LYS A 451 -2.55 -23.15 18.68
N LEU A 452 -2.58 -22.44 17.55
CA LEU A 452 -3.20 -22.94 16.32
C LEU A 452 -2.49 -24.20 15.80
N GLN A 453 -1.16 -24.21 15.81
CA GLN A 453 -0.38 -25.38 15.42
C GLN A 453 -0.61 -26.56 16.36
N ALA A 454 -0.65 -26.34 17.67
CA ALA A 454 -0.94 -27.38 18.65
C ALA A 454 -2.34 -27.97 18.45
N ALA A 455 -3.36 -27.10 18.32
CA ALA A 455 -4.75 -27.50 18.09
C ALA A 455 -4.88 -28.40 16.86
N ALA A 456 -4.33 -27.97 15.73
CA ALA A 456 -4.46 -28.70 14.48
C ALA A 456 -3.67 -30.02 14.46
N ARG A 457 -2.46 -30.04 15.03
CA ARG A 457 -1.60 -31.23 15.07
C ARG A 457 -2.10 -32.30 16.03
N LEU A 458 -2.58 -31.89 17.21
CA LEU A 458 -3.05 -32.79 18.25
C LEU A 458 -4.56 -33.09 18.14
N ASN A 459 -5.25 -32.44 17.21
CA ASN A 459 -6.71 -32.44 17.10
C ASN A 459 -7.39 -32.07 18.44
N ASP A 460 -6.83 -31.08 19.14
CA ASP A 460 -7.28 -30.68 20.47
C ASP A 460 -8.19 -29.44 20.42
N ALA A 461 -9.47 -29.65 20.76
CA ALA A 461 -10.48 -28.60 20.79
C ALA A 461 -10.19 -27.52 21.83
N LYS A 462 -9.55 -27.87 22.97
CA LYS A 462 -9.21 -26.89 24.01
C LYS A 462 -8.16 -25.90 23.51
N SER A 463 -7.08 -26.40 22.89
CA SER A 463 -6.08 -25.56 22.24
C SER A 463 -6.68 -24.67 21.15
N TYR A 464 -7.70 -25.15 20.41
CA TYR A 464 -8.42 -24.32 19.45
C TYR A 464 -9.18 -23.19 20.13
N GLN A 465 -9.89 -23.45 21.23
CA GLN A 465 -10.60 -22.41 21.99
C GLN A 465 -9.61 -21.36 22.52
N ASP A 466 -8.47 -21.80 23.07
CA ASP A 466 -7.42 -20.90 23.54
C ASP A 466 -6.80 -20.06 22.40
N PHE A 467 -6.70 -20.63 21.20
CA PHE A 467 -6.32 -19.92 19.98
C PHE A 467 -7.40 -18.92 19.57
N ALA A 468 -8.67 -19.33 19.52
CA ALA A 468 -9.78 -18.50 19.08
C ALA A 468 -9.95 -17.27 19.99
N ILE A 469 -9.86 -17.45 21.31
CA ILE A 469 -9.87 -16.35 22.29
C ILE A 469 -8.74 -15.36 21.99
N ALA A 470 -7.51 -15.85 21.85
CA ALA A 470 -6.34 -15.00 21.67
C ALA A 470 -6.30 -14.33 20.27
N SER A 471 -6.79 -15.02 19.24
CA SER A 471 -6.98 -14.47 17.89
C SER A 471 -8.06 -13.39 17.86
N ASN A 472 -9.21 -13.63 18.51
CA ASN A 472 -10.29 -12.65 18.59
C ASN A 472 -9.88 -11.39 19.38
N LEU A 473 -9.06 -11.55 20.43
CA LEU A 473 -8.46 -10.41 21.13
C LEU A 473 -7.53 -9.62 20.21
N ALA A 474 -6.66 -10.29 19.44
CA ALA A 474 -5.80 -9.62 18.47
C ALA A 474 -6.61 -8.89 17.39
N GLN A 475 -7.71 -9.49 16.90
CA GLN A 475 -8.62 -8.80 15.96
C GLN A 475 -9.21 -7.52 16.56
N ARG A 476 -9.59 -7.52 17.84
CA ARG A 476 -10.08 -6.34 18.57
C ARG A 476 -9.06 -5.20 18.63
N LEU A 477 -7.77 -5.50 18.60
CA LEU A 477 -6.73 -4.49 18.60
C LEU A 477 -6.39 -4.02 17.18
N CYS A 478 -6.61 -4.84 16.17
CA CYS A 478 -6.09 -4.57 14.83
C CYS A 478 -7.12 -4.21 13.75
N SER A 479 -8.37 -4.67 13.87
CA SER A 479 -9.32 -4.72 12.75
C SER A 479 -10.70 -4.12 13.06
N LEU A 480 -11.48 -3.85 12.01
CA LEU A 480 -12.86 -3.37 12.13
C LEU A 480 -13.79 -4.44 12.71
N ARG A 481 -13.73 -5.70 12.24
CA ARG A 481 -14.51 -6.80 12.82
C ARG A 481 -14.21 -7.05 14.29
N GLY A 482 -13.04 -6.62 14.77
CA GLY A 482 -12.66 -6.62 16.17
C GLY A 482 -13.51 -5.67 17.04
N GLN A 483 -14.04 -4.60 16.44
CA GLN A 483 -14.91 -3.61 17.11
C GLN A 483 -16.39 -4.00 17.12
N LEU A 484 -16.75 -5.09 16.44
CA LEU A 484 -18.13 -5.57 16.38
C LEU A 484 -18.39 -6.60 17.49
N GLU A 485 -19.61 -6.67 18.00
CA GLU A 485 -20.02 -7.71 18.94
C GLU A 485 -21.24 -8.46 18.38
N ILE A 486 -21.16 -9.79 18.36
CA ILE A 486 -22.28 -10.65 17.99
C ILE A 486 -23.19 -10.77 19.21
N LYS A 487 -24.31 -10.04 19.19
CA LYS A 487 -25.29 -10.09 20.27
C LYS A 487 -26.04 -11.42 20.26
N THR A 488 -25.93 -12.17 21.35
CA THR A 488 -26.59 -13.47 21.53
C THR A 488 -27.66 -13.37 22.63
N ASN A 489 -28.62 -14.29 22.63
CA ASN A 489 -29.69 -14.32 23.64
C ASN A 489 -29.99 -15.76 24.05
N ALA A 490 -29.87 -16.05 25.35
CA ALA A 490 -30.14 -17.37 25.92
C ALA A 490 -31.57 -17.87 25.64
N LYS A 491 -32.55 -16.97 25.45
CA LYS A 491 -33.93 -17.34 25.11
C LYS A 491 -34.12 -17.79 23.66
N LEU A 492 -33.24 -17.37 22.76
CA LEU A 492 -33.26 -17.77 21.34
C LEU A 492 -32.42 -19.02 21.09
N GLN A 493 -31.52 -19.37 22.01
CA GLN A 493 -30.56 -20.44 21.81
C GLN A 493 -31.28 -21.77 21.51
N ILE A 494 -30.84 -22.42 20.43
CA ILE A 494 -31.30 -23.77 20.08
C ILE A 494 -30.24 -24.83 20.43
N PRO A 495 -30.64 -26.08 20.70
CA PRO A 495 -29.71 -27.20 20.82
C PRO A 495 -28.79 -27.37 19.59
N LEU A 496 -27.53 -27.73 19.80
CA LEU A 496 -26.51 -27.84 18.73
C LEU A 496 -26.84 -28.90 17.67
N ASP A 497 -27.55 -29.96 18.06
CA ASP A 497 -28.04 -31.03 17.18
C ASP A 497 -29.08 -30.52 16.16
N GLN A 498 -29.72 -29.36 16.41
CA GLN A 498 -30.61 -28.72 15.44
C GLN A 498 -29.87 -27.83 14.41
N VAL A 499 -28.60 -27.51 14.67
CA VAL A 499 -27.76 -26.76 13.74
C VAL A 499 -27.18 -27.71 12.71
N GLU A 500 -27.09 -27.26 11.44
CA GLU A 500 -26.45 -28.06 10.38
C GLU A 500 -25.08 -28.62 10.81
N PRO A 501 -24.73 -29.85 10.41
CA PRO A 501 -23.51 -30.49 10.86
C PRO A 501 -22.28 -29.79 10.27
N ALA A 502 -21.15 -29.87 10.98
CA ALA A 502 -19.91 -29.23 10.55
C ALA A 502 -19.45 -29.69 9.15
N SER A 503 -19.77 -30.93 8.76
CA SER A 503 -19.52 -31.48 7.43
C SER A 503 -20.21 -30.73 6.28
N GLU A 504 -21.31 -30.03 6.54
CA GLU A 504 -21.96 -29.17 5.56
C GLU A 504 -21.38 -27.74 5.59
N ILE A 505 -21.00 -27.24 6.76
CA ILE A 505 -20.38 -25.92 6.91
C ILE A 505 -19.03 -25.86 6.20
N VAL A 506 -18.17 -26.86 6.36
CA VAL A 506 -16.82 -26.88 5.75
C VAL A 506 -16.84 -26.80 4.22
N LYS A 507 -17.93 -27.20 3.55
CA LYS A 507 -18.08 -27.09 2.09
C LYS A 507 -18.07 -25.64 1.59
N ARG A 508 -18.37 -24.68 2.48
CA ARG A 508 -18.31 -23.23 2.23
C ARG A 508 -16.93 -22.63 2.50
N PHE A 509 -15.98 -23.44 2.96
CA PHE A 509 -14.60 -22.99 3.21
C PHE A 509 -13.73 -23.24 1.98
N VAL A 510 -12.82 -22.30 1.74
CA VAL A 510 -11.90 -22.34 0.61
C VAL A 510 -10.49 -22.03 1.11
N THR A 511 -9.49 -22.83 0.72
CA THR A 511 -8.10 -22.39 0.91
C THR A 511 -7.75 -21.43 -0.21
N GLY A 512 -7.29 -20.23 0.12
CA GLY A 512 -7.10 -19.18 -0.88
C GLY A 512 -6.01 -19.47 -1.92
N ALA A 513 -6.02 -18.67 -2.98
CA ALA A 513 -5.19 -18.82 -4.16
C ALA A 513 -3.69 -18.58 -3.86
N MET A 514 -2.92 -19.66 -3.70
CA MET A 514 -1.48 -19.62 -3.44
C MET A 514 -0.74 -20.41 -4.50
N SER A 515 0.09 -19.75 -5.30
CA SER A 515 0.70 -20.38 -6.47
C SER A 515 1.77 -21.41 -6.11
N PHE A 516 1.79 -22.55 -6.82
CA PHE A 516 3.00 -23.35 -6.91
C PHE A 516 4.17 -22.50 -7.44
N GLY A 517 5.28 -22.52 -6.69
CA GLY A 517 6.42 -21.62 -6.85
C GLY A 517 6.51 -20.58 -5.74
N SER A 518 5.39 -19.98 -5.35
CA SER A 518 5.34 -19.17 -4.12
C SER A 518 5.46 -20.06 -2.89
N ILE A 519 4.63 -21.09 -2.84
CA ILE A 519 4.73 -22.20 -1.89
C ILE A 519 5.28 -23.45 -2.57
N SER A 520 5.83 -24.36 -1.76
CA SER A 520 6.39 -25.64 -2.15
C SER A 520 5.30 -26.59 -2.67
N MET A 521 5.71 -27.62 -3.42
CA MET A 521 4.78 -28.64 -3.92
C MET A 521 4.11 -29.39 -2.77
N GLU A 522 4.88 -29.64 -1.70
CA GLU A 522 4.44 -30.34 -0.49
C GLU A 522 3.31 -29.57 0.20
N ALA A 523 3.48 -28.27 0.41
CA ALA A 523 2.44 -27.42 1.01
C ALA A 523 1.22 -27.29 0.09
N HIS A 524 1.44 -27.11 -1.22
CA HIS A 524 0.35 -26.92 -2.19
C HIS A 524 -0.55 -28.16 -2.32
N THR A 525 0.07 -29.34 -2.43
CA THR A 525 -0.66 -30.61 -2.54
C THR A 525 -1.31 -31.03 -1.23
N SER A 526 -0.69 -30.74 -0.08
CA SER A 526 -1.31 -30.99 1.23
C SER A 526 -2.63 -30.24 1.42
N LEU A 527 -2.70 -28.99 0.97
CA LEU A 527 -3.94 -28.21 0.97
C LEU A 527 -4.99 -28.84 0.05
N ALA A 528 -4.60 -29.28 -1.16
CA ALA A 528 -5.52 -29.92 -2.09
C ALA A 528 -6.11 -31.22 -1.53
N ILE A 529 -5.28 -32.10 -0.97
CA ILE A 529 -5.72 -33.35 -0.34
C ILE A 529 -6.71 -33.06 0.79
N ALA A 530 -6.36 -32.13 1.69
CA ALA A 530 -7.19 -31.80 2.84
C ALA A 530 -8.58 -31.29 2.43
N MET A 531 -8.62 -30.34 1.49
CA MET A 531 -9.89 -29.73 1.07
C MET A 531 -10.76 -30.70 0.27
N ASN A 532 -10.16 -31.50 -0.62
CA ASN A 532 -10.89 -32.53 -1.37
C ASN A 532 -11.50 -33.59 -0.44
N LYS A 533 -10.78 -33.99 0.61
CA LYS A 533 -11.24 -35.00 1.59
C LYS A 533 -12.52 -34.56 2.32
N ILE A 534 -12.67 -33.27 2.58
CA ILE A 534 -13.82 -32.71 3.32
C ILE A 534 -14.90 -32.10 2.41
N GLY A 535 -14.76 -32.23 1.09
CA GLY A 535 -15.70 -31.65 0.11
C GLY A 535 -15.65 -30.12 0.01
N ALA A 536 -14.59 -29.51 0.54
CA ALA A 536 -14.30 -28.10 0.43
C ALA A 536 -13.42 -27.85 -0.81
N LYS A 537 -12.94 -26.61 -1.00
CA LYS A 537 -12.22 -26.24 -2.22
C LYS A 537 -10.83 -25.69 -1.95
N SER A 538 -9.84 -26.14 -2.72
CA SER A 538 -8.51 -25.54 -2.80
C SER A 538 -8.29 -24.84 -4.14
N ASN A 539 -7.34 -23.90 -4.19
CA ASN A 539 -7.12 -23.04 -5.35
C ASN A 539 -5.65 -23.10 -5.82
N THR A 540 -5.46 -23.23 -7.13
CA THR A 540 -4.12 -23.33 -7.74
C THR A 540 -3.23 -22.10 -7.51
N GLY A 541 -3.84 -20.93 -7.34
CA GLY A 541 -3.16 -19.66 -7.57
C GLY A 541 -2.67 -19.50 -9.01
N GLU A 542 -1.86 -18.48 -9.26
CA GLU A 542 -1.34 -18.11 -10.59
C GLU A 542 -0.22 -19.03 -11.11
N GLY A 543 0.01 -20.17 -10.47
CA GLY A 543 1.19 -21.00 -10.71
C GLY A 543 1.04 -22.01 -11.85
N GLY A 544 -0.18 -22.21 -12.34
CA GLY A 544 -0.56 -23.35 -13.18
C GLY A 544 -0.68 -24.65 -12.37
N GLU A 545 -1.18 -25.69 -13.02
CA GLU A 545 -1.28 -27.04 -12.46
C GLU A 545 -1.08 -28.07 -13.57
N ARG A 546 -0.15 -29.01 -13.38
CA ARG A 546 0.20 -30.00 -14.41
C ARG A 546 -0.78 -31.19 -14.44
N PRO A 547 -0.89 -31.90 -15.58
CA PRO A 547 -1.82 -33.03 -15.76
C PRO A 547 -1.73 -34.17 -14.76
N GLU A 548 -0.54 -34.39 -14.18
CA GLU A 548 -0.35 -35.46 -13.22
C GLU A 548 -1.20 -35.27 -11.96
N ARG A 549 -1.60 -34.04 -11.64
CA ARG A 549 -2.43 -33.70 -10.47
C ARG A 549 -3.92 -33.96 -10.65
N TYR A 550 -4.41 -34.10 -11.88
CA TYR A 550 -5.84 -34.32 -12.17
C TYR A 550 -6.06 -35.59 -13.00
N ARG A 551 -5.18 -36.58 -12.81
CA ARG A 551 -5.42 -37.92 -13.33
C ARG A 551 -6.66 -38.54 -12.68
N LYS A 552 -7.45 -39.27 -13.48
CA LYS A 552 -8.70 -39.90 -13.04
C LYS A 552 -8.49 -41.09 -12.11
N ASP A 553 -7.32 -41.71 -12.11
CA ASP A 553 -6.98 -42.92 -11.37
C ASP A 553 -6.35 -42.65 -9.98
N GLN A 554 -6.43 -41.41 -9.49
CA GLN A 554 -5.93 -41.09 -8.16
C GLN A 554 -6.82 -41.70 -7.06
N PRO A 555 -6.23 -42.22 -5.97
CA PRO A 555 -7.00 -42.62 -4.80
C PRO A 555 -7.82 -41.44 -4.28
N LYS A 556 -9.08 -41.67 -3.94
CA LYS A 556 -10.00 -40.62 -3.44
C LYS A 556 -9.41 -39.87 -2.24
N ASP A 557 -8.76 -40.60 -1.34
CA ASP A 557 -8.16 -40.04 -0.11
C ASP A 557 -6.82 -39.32 -0.35
N ASN A 558 -6.26 -39.39 -1.57
CA ASN A 558 -5.02 -38.72 -1.95
C ASN A 558 -5.18 -37.91 -3.25
N ASN A 559 -6.36 -37.34 -3.47
CA ASN A 559 -6.62 -36.48 -4.62
C ASN A 559 -5.87 -35.15 -4.46
N ILE A 560 -4.81 -34.97 -5.26
CA ILE A 560 -3.97 -33.76 -5.24
C ILE A 560 -4.43 -32.67 -6.23
N ARG A 561 -5.58 -32.81 -6.89
CA ARG A 561 -6.14 -31.79 -7.80
C ARG A 561 -6.66 -30.59 -7.01
N SER A 562 -6.37 -29.37 -7.45
CA SER A 562 -7.09 -28.20 -6.93
C SER A 562 -8.45 -28.04 -7.60
N ALA A 563 -9.53 -27.90 -6.81
CA ALA A 563 -10.89 -27.73 -7.31
C ALA A 563 -11.08 -26.40 -8.06
N ILE A 564 -10.46 -25.33 -7.57
CA ILE A 564 -10.48 -23.99 -8.18
C ILE A 564 -9.18 -23.78 -8.96
N LYS A 565 -9.32 -23.36 -10.21
CA LYS A 565 -8.21 -23.04 -11.09
C LYS A 565 -8.22 -21.56 -11.44
N GLN A 566 -7.14 -20.88 -11.12
CA GLN A 566 -7.04 -19.45 -11.34
C GLN A 566 -6.62 -19.11 -12.78
N VAL A 567 -7.20 -18.05 -13.33
CA VAL A 567 -6.86 -17.40 -14.59
C VAL A 567 -6.44 -15.97 -14.25
N ALA A 568 -5.15 -15.71 -14.29
CA ALA A 568 -4.56 -14.40 -13.97
C ALA A 568 -3.86 -13.80 -15.19
N SER A 569 -3.47 -12.52 -15.11
CA SER A 569 -2.97 -11.71 -16.23
C SER A 569 -1.94 -12.41 -17.14
N ALA A 570 -0.93 -13.06 -16.56
CA ALA A 570 0.13 -13.72 -17.33
C ALA A 570 -0.25 -15.08 -17.93
N ARG A 571 -1.43 -15.63 -17.61
CA ARG A 571 -1.93 -16.94 -18.08
C ARG A 571 -0.97 -18.11 -17.87
N PHE A 572 -0.12 -18.05 -16.84
CA PHE A 572 0.84 -19.12 -16.55
C PHE A 572 0.15 -20.47 -16.37
N GLY A 573 0.57 -21.46 -17.18
CA GLY A 573 0.03 -22.82 -17.15
C GLY A 573 -1.42 -22.97 -17.61
N VAL A 574 -2.10 -21.90 -18.04
CA VAL A 574 -3.48 -21.95 -18.52
C VAL A 574 -3.52 -22.59 -19.91
N ASN A 575 -4.26 -23.69 -20.03
CA ASN A 575 -4.47 -24.43 -21.28
C ASN A 575 -5.81 -25.18 -21.22
N SER A 576 -6.26 -25.77 -22.32
CA SER A 576 -7.56 -26.47 -22.40
C SER A 576 -7.70 -27.59 -21.36
N SER A 577 -6.67 -28.41 -21.17
CA SER A 577 -6.67 -29.49 -20.17
C SER A 577 -6.76 -28.96 -18.74
N TYR A 578 -6.03 -27.89 -18.44
CA TYR A 578 -6.14 -27.19 -17.16
C TYR A 578 -7.57 -26.70 -16.92
N LEU A 579 -8.16 -25.93 -17.86
CA LEU A 579 -9.50 -25.37 -17.70
C LEU A 579 -10.60 -26.44 -17.56
N ALA A 580 -10.52 -27.52 -18.35
CA ALA A 580 -11.50 -28.60 -18.36
C ALA A 580 -11.53 -29.43 -17.06
N ASN A 581 -10.48 -29.35 -16.23
CA ASN A 581 -10.35 -30.10 -14.99
C ASN A 581 -10.59 -29.24 -13.73
N ALA A 582 -11.33 -28.14 -13.86
CA ALA A 582 -11.78 -27.30 -12.74
C ALA A 582 -13.24 -27.55 -12.38
N ASP A 583 -13.58 -27.37 -11.10
CA ASP A 583 -14.96 -27.21 -10.64
C ASP A 583 -15.34 -25.71 -10.61
N GLU A 584 -14.33 -24.84 -10.45
CA GLU A 584 -14.47 -23.39 -10.53
C GLU A 584 -13.25 -22.77 -11.23
N LEU A 585 -13.52 -21.82 -12.12
CA LEU A 585 -12.51 -21.00 -12.80
C LEU A 585 -12.53 -19.60 -12.20
N GLN A 586 -11.41 -19.19 -11.57
CA GLN A 586 -11.33 -17.90 -10.92
C GLN A 586 -10.52 -16.89 -11.74
N ILE A 587 -11.16 -15.88 -12.30
CA ILE A 587 -10.52 -14.70 -12.89
C ILE A 587 -9.96 -13.85 -11.74
N LYS A 588 -8.65 -13.67 -11.70
CA LYS A 588 -7.97 -12.90 -10.65
C LYS A 588 -7.70 -11.48 -11.12
N MET A 589 -8.64 -10.57 -10.87
CA MET A 589 -8.43 -9.14 -11.15
C MET A 589 -7.38 -8.55 -10.20
N ALA A 590 -7.47 -8.85 -8.91
CA ALA A 590 -6.57 -8.28 -7.91
C ALA A 590 -6.36 -9.22 -6.69
N GLN A 591 -5.43 -8.83 -5.81
CA GLN A 591 -5.23 -9.44 -4.49
C GLN A 591 -4.94 -8.36 -3.44
N GLY A 592 -5.38 -8.58 -2.20
CA GLY A 592 -5.31 -7.57 -1.13
C GLY A 592 -3.91 -7.01 -0.83
N ALA A 593 -2.87 -7.82 -0.93
CA ALA A 593 -1.49 -7.40 -0.61
C ALA A 593 -0.82 -6.52 -1.69
N LYS A 594 -1.43 -6.40 -2.86
CA LYS A 594 -0.93 -5.64 -4.02
C LYS A 594 -1.99 -5.48 -5.11
N PRO A 595 -3.10 -4.81 -4.81
CA PRO A 595 -4.09 -4.52 -5.83
C PRO A 595 -3.54 -3.51 -6.85
N GLY A 596 -4.02 -3.59 -8.09
CA GLY A 596 -3.50 -2.82 -9.22
C GLY A 596 -2.10 -3.24 -9.71
N GLU A 597 -1.58 -4.38 -9.25
CA GLU A 597 -0.26 -4.91 -9.61
C GLU A 597 -0.30 -6.39 -10.00
N GLY A 598 0.72 -6.83 -10.74
CA GLY A 598 0.89 -8.23 -11.13
C GLY A 598 1.44 -9.16 -10.05
N GLY A 599 1.21 -10.46 -10.24
CA GLY A 599 1.92 -11.53 -9.52
C GLY A 599 3.45 -11.39 -9.66
N GLU A 600 4.19 -11.79 -8.62
CA GLU A 600 5.66 -11.68 -8.61
C GLU A 600 6.26 -12.96 -8.03
N LEU A 601 7.18 -13.57 -8.78
CA LEU A 601 7.98 -14.71 -8.36
C LEU A 601 9.46 -14.44 -8.67
N PRO A 602 10.31 -14.29 -7.63
CA PRO A 602 11.74 -14.08 -7.83
C PRO A 602 12.40 -15.20 -8.64
N GLY A 603 13.34 -14.86 -9.51
CA GLY A 603 13.93 -15.79 -10.48
C GLY A 603 14.61 -17.00 -9.84
N TYR A 604 15.24 -16.82 -8.67
CA TYR A 604 15.84 -17.91 -7.90
C TYR A 604 14.83 -18.92 -7.33
N LYS A 605 13.51 -18.63 -7.38
CA LYS A 605 12.44 -19.58 -7.09
C LYS A 605 11.88 -20.24 -8.35
N VAL A 606 12.29 -19.82 -9.55
CA VAL A 606 11.81 -20.37 -10.82
C VAL A 606 12.67 -21.57 -11.21
N THR A 607 12.43 -22.69 -10.52
CA THR A 607 13.10 -23.97 -10.81
C THR A 607 12.68 -24.52 -12.18
N ARG A 608 13.37 -25.55 -12.68
CA ARG A 608 12.99 -26.21 -13.94
C ARG A 608 11.56 -26.73 -13.94
N GLU A 609 11.10 -27.27 -12.82
CA GLU A 609 9.73 -27.78 -12.67
C GLU A 609 8.68 -26.65 -12.71
N ILE A 610 8.96 -25.54 -12.03
CA ILE A 610 8.07 -24.36 -12.04
C ILE A 610 8.05 -23.75 -13.43
N ALA A 611 9.21 -23.60 -14.05
CA ALA A 611 9.33 -23.11 -15.42
C ALA A 611 8.55 -23.98 -16.41
N ALA A 612 8.65 -25.31 -16.30
CA ALA A 612 7.87 -26.23 -17.12
C ALA A 612 6.36 -26.08 -16.88
N THR A 613 5.93 -25.95 -15.61
CA THR A 613 4.51 -25.76 -15.25
C THR A 613 3.95 -24.46 -15.82
N ARG A 614 4.76 -23.39 -15.79
CA ARG A 614 4.36 -22.05 -16.24
C ARG A 614 4.61 -21.81 -17.73
N LYS A 615 5.29 -22.73 -18.42
CA LYS A 615 5.81 -22.56 -19.78
C LYS A 615 6.73 -21.34 -19.89
N SER A 616 7.63 -21.17 -18.92
CA SER A 616 8.58 -20.07 -18.82
C SER A 616 10.03 -20.56 -18.81
N THR A 617 10.98 -19.63 -18.69
CA THR A 617 12.42 -19.94 -18.63
C THR A 617 12.88 -20.15 -17.18
N PRO A 618 13.63 -21.23 -16.87
CA PRO A 618 14.22 -21.44 -15.54
C PRO A 618 15.14 -20.28 -15.11
N GLY A 619 15.10 -19.90 -13.83
CA GLY A 619 15.95 -18.86 -13.24
C GLY A 619 15.54 -17.41 -13.53
N VAL A 620 14.62 -17.18 -14.47
CA VAL A 620 14.15 -15.83 -14.85
C VAL A 620 13.00 -15.40 -13.94
N GLY A 621 13.10 -14.20 -13.35
CA GLY A 621 12.04 -13.65 -12.52
C GLY A 621 10.74 -13.45 -13.30
N LEU A 622 9.61 -13.83 -12.71
CA LEU A 622 8.29 -13.72 -13.33
C LEU A 622 7.50 -12.62 -12.64
N ILE A 623 7.40 -11.47 -13.32
CA ILE A 623 6.51 -10.37 -12.94
C ILE A 623 5.37 -10.38 -13.93
N SER A 624 4.18 -10.76 -13.50
CA SER A 624 2.98 -10.73 -14.35
C SER A 624 2.66 -9.28 -14.75
N PRO A 625 2.06 -9.04 -15.92
CA PRO A 625 1.47 -7.73 -16.22
C PRO A 625 0.44 -7.36 -15.13
N PRO A 626 0.33 -6.07 -14.74
CA PRO A 626 -0.75 -5.64 -13.86
C PRO A 626 -2.14 -5.90 -14.45
N PRO A 627 -2.44 -5.54 -15.72
CA PRO A 627 -3.76 -5.81 -16.29
C PRO A 627 -3.86 -7.21 -16.88
N HIS A 628 -5.08 -7.70 -16.98
CA HIS A 628 -5.43 -8.69 -17.99
C HIS A 628 -5.49 -7.98 -19.35
N HIS A 629 -4.67 -8.39 -20.31
CA HIS A 629 -4.64 -7.75 -21.65
C HIS A 629 -5.89 -8.03 -22.49
N ASP A 630 -6.77 -8.90 -22.01
CA ASP A 630 -8.09 -9.22 -22.56
C ASP A 630 -9.22 -8.73 -21.64
N ILE A 631 -8.94 -7.82 -20.69
CA ILE A 631 -9.95 -7.16 -19.86
C ILE A 631 -9.59 -5.68 -19.67
N TYR A 632 -10.07 -4.81 -20.55
CA TYR A 632 -9.89 -3.36 -20.46
C TYR A 632 -11.17 -2.61 -20.06
N SER A 633 -12.27 -3.35 -19.92
CA SER A 633 -13.60 -2.84 -19.61
C SER A 633 -14.46 -3.95 -19.00
N ILE A 634 -15.69 -3.60 -18.61
CA ILE A 634 -16.64 -4.57 -18.06
C ILE A 634 -17.15 -5.56 -19.13
N GLU A 635 -17.29 -5.11 -20.38
CA GLU A 635 -17.69 -5.94 -21.52
C GLU A 635 -16.60 -6.96 -21.89
N ASP A 636 -15.33 -6.59 -21.78
CA ASP A 636 -14.22 -7.53 -21.98
C ASP A 636 -14.20 -8.60 -20.89
N LEU A 637 -14.49 -8.22 -19.63
CA LEU A 637 -14.65 -9.21 -18.56
C LEU A 637 -15.79 -10.19 -18.87
N ALA A 638 -16.93 -9.67 -19.35
CA ALA A 638 -18.06 -10.51 -19.74
C ALA A 638 -17.68 -11.48 -20.87
N GLN A 639 -16.86 -11.04 -21.84
CA GLN A 639 -16.32 -11.91 -22.88
C GLN A 639 -15.43 -13.00 -22.30
N LEU A 640 -14.52 -12.69 -21.38
CA LEU A 640 -13.69 -13.73 -20.75
C LEU A 640 -14.53 -14.71 -19.92
N ILE A 641 -15.57 -14.24 -19.22
CA ILE A 641 -16.50 -15.12 -18.51
C ILE A 641 -17.17 -16.09 -19.50
N TYR A 642 -17.63 -15.58 -20.65
CA TYR A 642 -18.22 -16.39 -21.71
C TYR A 642 -17.23 -17.44 -22.23
N ASP A 643 -15.99 -17.05 -22.52
CA ASP A 643 -14.95 -17.94 -23.04
C ASP A 643 -14.62 -19.07 -22.05
N LEU A 644 -14.54 -18.76 -20.75
CA LEU A 644 -14.30 -19.75 -19.71
C LEU A 644 -15.45 -20.73 -19.55
N LYS A 645 -16.71 -20.26 -19.66
CA LYS A 645 -17.90 -21.12 -19.68
C LYS A 645 -17.95 -22.00 -20.93
N CYS A 646 -17.49 -21.52 -22.08
CA CYS A 646 -17.35 -22.33 -23.30
C CYS A 646 -16.26 -23.40 -23.14
N ALA A 647 -15.13 -23.05 -22.52
CA ALA A 647 -14.03 -23.98 -22.28
C ALA A 647 -14.39 -25.09 -21.27
N ASN A 648 -15.21 -24.77 -20.27
CA ASN A 648 -15.72 -25.75 -19.30
C ASN A 648 -17.15 -25.41 -18.85
N PRO A 649 -18.18 -25.96 -19.54
CA PRO A 649 -19.59 -25.66 -19.23
C PRO A 649 -20.06 -26.12 -17.84
N ARG A 650 -19.27 -26.93 -17.14
CA ARG A 650 -19.60 -27.45 -15.80
C ARG A 650 -18.99 -26.61 -14.67
N ALA A 651 -18.00 -25.77 -14.97
CA ALA A 651 -17.33 -24.98 -13.94
C ALA A 651 -18.09 -23.68 -13.66
N ARG A 652 -18.16 -23.29 -12.38
CA ARG A 652 -18.55 -21.92 -12.00
C ARG A 652 -17.46 -20.95 -12.43
N VAL A 653 -17.82 -19.73 -12.82
CA VAL A 653 -16.85 -18.64 -13.05
C VAL A 653 -16.90 -17.65 -11.90
N SER A 654 -15.73 -17.41 -11.32
CA SER A 654 -15.49 -16.64 -10.11
C SER A 654 -14.63 -15.43 -10.44
N VAL A 655 -15.01 -14.23 -10.00
CA VAL A 655 -14.18 -13.02 -10.18
C VAL A 655 -13.65 -12.57 -8.83
N LYS A 656 -12.33 -12.53 -8.70
CA LYS A 656 -11.66 -12.11 -7.47
C LYS A 656 -11.28 -10.62 -7.54
N LEU A 657 -11.98 -9.82 -6.74
CA LEU A 657 -11.82 -8.38 -6.54
C LEU A 657 -11.17 -8.09 -5.18
N VAL A 658 -10.77 -6.85 -4.97
CA VAL A 658 -10.24 -6.37 -3.69
C VAL A 658 -11.12 -5.24 -3.17
N SER A 659 -11.33 -5.22 -1.86
CA SER A 659 -12.09 -4.19 -1.16
C SER A 659 -11.49 -2.80 -1.40
N GLU A 660 -12.31 -1.91 -1.95
CA GLU A 660 -12.14 -0.45 -2.05
C GLU A 660 -13.52 0.20 -2.22
N ALA A 661 -13.67 1.51 -2.04
CA ALA A 661 -14.93 2.17 -2.37
C ALA A 661 -15.28 2.00 -3.86
N GLY A 662 -16.54 1.63 -4.13
CA GLY A 662 -17.04 1.38 -5.48
C GLY A 662 -16.99 -0.10 -5.88
N VAL A 663 -16.39 -0.99 -5.07
CA VAL A 663 -16.33 -2.43 -5.36
C VAL A 663 -17.72 -3.05 -5.47
N GLY A 664 -18.74 -2.51 -4.79
CA GLY A 664 -20.11 -2.98 -4.94
C GLY A 664 -20.69 -2.68 -6.32
N ILE A 665 -20.35 -1.52 -6.89
CA ILE A 665 -20.75 -1.12 -8.25
C ILE A 665 -20.07 -2.03 -9.27
N VAL A 666 -18.77 -2.27 -9.12
CA VAL A 666 -18.02 -3.22 -9.97
C VAL A 666 -18.64 -4.62 -9.90
N SER A 667 -18.97 -5.09 -8.69
CA SER A 667 -19.60 -6.40 -8.47
C SER A 667 -20.98 -6.54 -9.14
N ALA A 668 -21.75 -5.46 -9.21
CA ALA A 668 -23.00 -5.44 -9.98
C ALA A 668 -22.74 -5.63 -11.49
N GLY A 669 -21.69 -5.00 -12.03
CA GLY A 669 -21.21 -5.25 -13.39
C GLY A 669 -20.80 -6.70 -13.59
N VAL A 670 -20.01 -7.27 -12.67
CA VAL A 670 -19.56 -8.67 -12.69
C VAL A 670 -20.75 -9.64 -12.75
N ALA A 671 -21.78 -9.41 -11.93
CA ALA A 671 -22.99 -10.23 -11.94
C ALA A 671 -23.76 -10.12 -13.27
N LYS A 672 -23.86 -8.91 -13.85
CA LYS A 672 -24.48 -8.70 -15.18
C LYS A 672 -23.67 -9.36 -16.32
N GLY A 673 -22.34 -9.45 -16.17
CA GLY A 673 -21.44 -10.16 -17.08
C GLY A 673 -21.56 -11.68 -17.01
N GLY A 674 -22.43 -12.22 -16.15
CA GLY A 674 -22.73 -13.65 -16.08
C GLY A 674 -21.79 -14.47 -15.19
N ALA A 675 -21.03 -13.82 -14.29
CA ALA A 675 -20.26 -14.55 -13.27
C ALA A 675 -21.20 -15.23 -12.26
N ASP A 676 -20.81 -16.41 -11.78
CA ASP A 676 -21.57 -17.19 -10.80
C ASP A 676 -21.12 -16.91 -9.36
N HIS A 677 -19.92 -16.33 -9.22
CA HIS A 677 -19.28 -16.09 -7.94
C HIS A 677 -18.41 -14.82 -7.97
N VAL A 678 -18.37 -14.08 -6.86
CA VAL A 678 -17.46 -12.95 -6.66
C VAL A 678 -16.73 -13.10 -5.32
N THR A 679 -15.42 -12.91 -5.31
CA THR A 679 -14.62 -12.86 -4.08
C THR A 679 -14.22 -11.42 -3.78
N ILE A 680 -14.48 -10.94 -2.58
CA ILE A 680 -13.98 -9.66 -2.07
C ILE A 680 -12.84 -9.94 -1.09
N SER A 681 -11.63 -9.60 -1.51
CA SER A 681 -10.42 -9.71 -0.70
C SER A 681 -10.16 -8.47 0.14
N GLY A 682 -9.83 -8.65 1.41
CA GLY A 682 -9.32 -7.59 2.28
C GLY A 682 -7.84 -7.28 2.04
N HIS A 683 -7.43 -6.05 2.36
CA HIS A 683 -6.03 -5.58 2.33
C HIS A 683 -5.05 -6.44 3.13
N ASP A 684 -5.55 -7.15 4.15
CA ASP A 684 -4.81 -8.02 5.05
C ASP A 684 -4.51 -9.41 4.45
N GLY A 685 -4.92 -9.65 3.21
CA GLY A 685 -4.58 -10.85 2.42
C GLY A 685 -3.06 -11.07 2.29
N GLY A 686 -2.62 -12.33 2.31
CA GLY A 686 -1.21 -12.69 2.23
C GLY A 686 -0.60 -12.61 0.82
N THR A 687 0.72 -12.49 0.73
CA THR A 687 1.49 -12.64 -0.53
C THR A 687 2.83 -13.32 -0.31
N GLY A 688 3.34 -14.03 -1.32
CA GLY A 688 4.71 -14.55 -1.30
C GLY A 688 5.77 -13.50 -1.60
N ALA A 689 5.43 -12.48 -2.39
CA ALA A 689 6.32 -11.37 -2.76
C ALA A 689 5.48 -10.16 -3.22
N SER A 690 5.77 -8.99 -2.67
CA SER A 690 5.20 -7.70 -3.08
C SER A 690 6.06 -6.57 -2.53
N SER A 691 6.04 -5.39 -3.14
CA SER A 691 6.63 -4.19 -2.54
C SER A 691 5.96 -3.83 -1.22
N TRP A 692 6.71 -3.26 -0.27
CA TRP A 692 6.16 -2.85 1.02
C TRP A 692 5.01 -1.84 0.91
N THR A 693 5.12 -0.87 -0.01
CA THR A 693 4.04 0.09 -0.28
C THR A 693 2.73 -0.61 -0.66
N GLY A 694 2.80 -1.62 -1.52
CA GLY A 694 1.63 -2.43 -1.92
C GLY A 694 1.02 -3.20 -0.74
N ILE A 695 1.85 -3.80 0.13
CA ILE A 695 1.36 -4.56 1.29
C ILE A 695 0.71 -3.63 2.32
N LYS A 696 1.30 -2.46 2.58
CA LYS A 696 0.92 -1.60 3.72
C LYS A 696 -0.14 -0.56 3.42
N HIS A 697 -0.29 -0.17 2.16
CA HIS A 697 -1.02 1.06 1.82
C HIS A 697 -2.02 0.90 0.67
N ALA A 698 -2.35 -0.32 0.24
CA ALA A 698 -3.28 -0.54 -0.86
C ALA A 698 -4.35 -1.57 -0.51
N GLY A 699 -5.58 -1.32 -0.94
CA GLY A 699 -6.74 -2.11 -0.53
C GLY A 699 -7.33 -1.70 0.82
N LEU A 700 -8.53 -2.20 1.13
CA LEU A 700 -9.25 -1.90 2.36
C LEU A 700 -9.66 -3.15 3.17
N PRO A 701 -10.10 -2.98 4.42
CA PRO A 701 -10.74 -4.05 5.18
C PRO A 701 -11.89 -4.69 4.39
N TRP A 702 -11.99 -6.02 4.42
CA TRP A 702 -13.04 -6.73 3.67
C TRP A 702 -14.43 -6.46 4.25
N GLU A 703 -14.53 -6.07 5.53
CA GLU A 703 -15.78 -5.72 6.18
C GLU A 703 -16.53 -4.61 5.41
N LEU A 704 -15.78 -3.64 4.88
CA LEU A 704 -16.31 -2.55 4.05
C LEU A 704 -16.74 -3.04 2.67
N GLY A 705 -15.88 -3.78 1.98
CA GLY A 705 -16.15 -4.23 0.61
C GLY A 705 -17.24 -5.30 0.51
N VAL A 706 -17.29 -6.24 1.46
CA VAL A 706 -18.31 -7.30 1.51
C VAL A 706 -19.69 -6.68 1.76
N SER A 707 -19.79 -5.77 2.74
CA SER A 707 -21.05 -5.11 3.06
C SER A 707 -21.53 -4.20 1.93
N GLU A 708 -20.64 -3.42 1.31
CA GLU A 708 -20.96 -2.61 0.13
C GLU A 708 -21.45 -3.49 -1.04
N THR A 709 -20.75 -4.60 -1.31
CA THR A 709 -21.12 -5.54 -2.37
C THR A 709 -22.48 -6.15 -2.14
N HIS A 710 -22.75 -6.64 -0.91
CA HIS A 710 -24.06 -7.19 -0.56
C HIS A 710 -25.18 -6.15 -0.74
N GLN A 711 -24.98 -4.93 -0.25
CA GLN A 711 -25.96 -3.85 -0.35
C GLN A 711 -26.25 -3.47 -1.80
N VAL A 712 -25.21 -3.20 -2.60
CA VAL A 712 -25.38 -2.77 -4.00
C VAL A 712 -26.01 -3.86 -4.85
N LEU A 713 -25.60 -5.13 -4.70
CA LEU A 713 -26.24 -6.24 -5.41
C LEU A 713 -27.72 -6.41 -5.03
N THR A 714 -28.07 -6.18 -3.76
CA THR A 714 -29.46 -6.26 -3.30
C THR A 714 -30.29 -5.10 -3.85
N MET A 715 -29.78 -3.87 -3.80
CA MET A 715 -30.43 -2.69 -4.36
C MET A 715 -30.70 -2.79 -5.87
N ASN A 716 -29.95 -3.63 -6.59
CA ASN A 716 -30.08 -3.82 -8.03
C ASN A 716 -30.77 -5.15 -8.42
N ASP A 717 -31.31 -5.92 -7.47
CA ASP A 717 -31.92 -7.24 -7.71
C ASP A 717 -30.98 -8.23 -8.43
N LEU A 718 -29.70 -8.20 -8.03
CA LEU A 718 -28.64 -9.06 -8.55
C LEU A 718 -28.10 -10.04 -7.50
N ARG A 719 -28.38 -9.83 -6.22
CA ARG A 719 -27.76 -10.61 -5.12
C ARG A 719 -28.10 -12.11 -5.18
N SER A 720 -29.28 -12.47 -5.67
CA SER A 720 -29.72 -13.86 -5.84
C SER A 720 -29.00 -14.61 -6.96
N ARG A 721 -28.30 -13.89 -7.86
CA ARG A 721 -27.64 -14.47 -9.05
C ARG A 721 -26.21 -14.92 -8.80
N ILE A 722 -25.60 -14.47 -7.71
CA ILE A 722 -24.15 -14.61 -7.49
C ILE A 722 -23.85 -14.98 -6.04
N VAL A 723 -22.88 -15.88 -5.86
CA VAL A 723 -22.32 -16.24 -4.56
C VAL A 723 -21.24 -15.22 -4.17
N LEU A 724 -21.29 -14.71 -2.95
CA LEU A 724 -20.32 -13.74 -2.42
C LEU A 724 -19.34 -14.42 -1.47
N GLN A 725 -18.04 -14.42 -1.78
CA GLN A 725 -16.99 -14.90 -0.88
C GLN A 725 -16.24 -13.75 -0.22
N ALA A 726 -15.96 -13.87 1.07
CA ALA A 726 -15.02 -13.00 1.78
C ALA A 726 -13.66 -13.71 1.95
N ASP A 727 -12.55 -13.01 1.73
CA ASP A 727 -11.22 -13.47 2.17
C ASP A 727 -10.38 -12.32 2.74
N GLY A 728 -9.40 -12.65 3.60
CA GLY A 728 -8.57 -11.67 4.31
C GLY A 728 -8.51 -11.94 5.82
N GLN A 729 -7.43 -12.59 6.27
CA GLN A 729 -7.21 -13.04 7.66
C GLN A 729 -8.49 -13.55 8.38
N ILE A 730 -9.33 -14.35 7.70
CA ILE A 730 -10.41 -15.12 8.34
C ILE A 730 -9.77 -16.35 8.98
N ARG A 731 -9.91 -16.50 10.31
CA ARG A 731 -9.14 -17.49 11.09
C ARG A 731 -9.94 -18.23 12.16
N THR A 732 -11.08 -17.68 12.58
CA THR A 732 -11.94 -18.26 13.62
C THR A 732 -13.38 -18.41 13.13
N GLY A 733 -14.21 -19.19 13.83
CA GLY A 733 -15.64 -19.25 13.53
C GLY A 733 -16.32 -17.90 13.74
N ARG A 734 -15.84 -17.09 14.68
CA ARG A 734 -16.29 -15.70 14.84
C ARG A 734 -16.05 -14.86 13.58
N ASP A 735 -14.86 -14.93 12.97
CA ASP A 735 -14.58 -14.20 11.73
C ASP A 735 -15.55 -14.62 10.60
N VAL A 736 -15.80 -15.93 10.48
CA VAL A 736 -16.78 -16.49 9.54
C VAL A 736 -18.17 -15.93 9.79
N MET A 737 -18.63 -15.92 11.05
CA MET A 737 -19.94 -15.39 11.40
C MET A 737 -20.09 -13.90 11.12
N VAL A 738 -19.05 -13.09 11.37
CA VAL A 738 -19.07 -11.67 11.01
C VAL A 738 -19.18 -11.50 9.49
N ALA A 739 -18.41 -12.27 8.71
CA ALA A 739 -18.52 -12.25 7.25
C ALA A 739 -19.91 -12.66 6.76
N ALA A 740 -20.49 -13.71 7.36
CA ALA A 740 -21.84 -14.18 7.05
C ALA A 740 -22.89 -13.08 7.29
N LEU A 741 -22.84 -12.43 8.47
CA LEU A 741 -23.75 -11.36 8.86
C LEU A 741 -23.61 -10.11 7.98
N LEU A 742 -22.42 -9.87 7.42
CA LEU A 742 -22.19 -8.79 6.44
C LEU A 742 -22.59 -9.17 5.00
N GLY A 743 -22.97 -10.43 4.77
CA GLY A 743 -23.57 -10.89 3.52
C GLY A 743 -22.76 -11.89 2.70
N ALA A 744 -21.66 -12.44 3.22
CA ALA A 744 -20.89 -13.49 2.55
C ALA A 744 -21.54 -14.88 2.66
N ASP A 745 -21.37 -15.69 1.62
CA ASP A 745 -21.85 -17.07 1.48
C ASP A 745 -20.72 -18.11 1.61
N GLU A 746 -19.51 -17.76 1.16
CA GLU A 746 -18.30 -18.61 1.21
C GLU A 746 -17.12 -17.85 1.88
N TYR A 747 -16.14 -18.59 2.42
CA TYR A 747 -15.08 -18.02 3.27
C TYR A 747 -13.69 -18.53 2.88
N GLY A 748 -12.84 -17.61 2.44
CA GLY A 748 -11.46 -17.89 2.05
C GLY A 748 -10.46 -17.76 3.20
N MET A 749 -9.67 -18.81 3.44
CA MET A 749 -8.62 -18.85 4.46
C MET A 749 -7.28 -19.24 3.81
N SER A 750 -6.23 -18.45 4.02
CA SER A 750 -4.91 -18.71 3.40
C SER A 750 -3.81 -18.81 4.43
N THR A 751 -3.60 -17.75 5.21
CA THR A 751 -2.52 -17.68 6.20
C THR A 751 -2.70 -18.69 7.32
N ALA A 752 -3.92 -18.87 7.84
CA ALA A 752 -4.17 -19.84 8.91
C ALA A 752 -3.87 -21.29 8.48
N PRO A 753 -4.34 -21.77 7.31
CA PRO A 753 -3.92 -23.08 6.78
C PRO A 753 -2.41 -23.22 6.60
N LEU A 754 -1.69 -22.18 6.17
CA LEU A 754 -0.21 -22.23 6.11
C LEU A 754 0.42 -22.31 7.51
N ILE A 755 -0.13 -21.61 8.51
CA ILE A 755 0.33 -21.71 9.90
C ILE A 755 0.12 -23.12 10.43
N VAL A 756 -1.04 -23.71 10.17
CA VAL A 756 -1.38 -25.10 10.52
C VAL A 756 -0.40 -26.09 9.90
N LEU A 757 0.03 -25.86 8.66
CA LEU A 757 1.07 -26.65 8.00
C LEU A 757 2.50 -26.39 8.51
N GLY A 758 2.70 -25.40 9.39
CA GLY A 758 3.98 -25.15 10.06
C GLY A 758 4.55 -23.74 9.90
N CYS A 759 3.87 -22.81 9.22
CA CYS A 759 4.38 -21.45 9.04
C CYS A 759 4.55 -20.74 10.40
N THR A 760 5.73 -20.17 10.62
CA THR A 760 6.09 -19.43 11.84
C THR A 760 6.06 -17.91 11.64
N MET A 761 5.47 -17.42 10.54
CA MET A 761 5.34 -15.99 10.22
C MET A 761 6.66 -15.19 10.16
N MET A 762 7.74 -15.83 9.67
CA MET A 762 9.06 -15.17 9.52
C MET A 762 9.10 -14.07 8.43
N ARG A 763 8.12 -14.01 7.51
CA ARG A 763 8.01 -13.02 6.41
C ARG A 763 9.19 -12.96 5.43
N LYS A 764 9.87 -14.09 5.23
CA LYS A 764 10.95 -14.28 4.25
C LYS A 764 10.53 -15.12 3.05
N CYS A 765 9.23 -15.14 2.71
CA CYS A 765 8.67 -16.00 1.67
C CYS A 765 9.27 -15.68 0.28
N HIS A 766 9.59 -14.40 0.04
CA HIS A 766 10.20 -13.93 -1.18
C HIS A 766 11.65 -14.39 -1.32
N LEU A 767 12.41 -14.48 -0.21
CA LEU A 767 13.85 -14.78 -0.19
C LEU A 767 14.24 -16.25 -0.43
N ASN A 768 13.26 -17.15 -0.62
CA ASN A 768 13.51 -18.59 -0.78
C ASN A 768 14.13 -19.29 0.46
N THR A 769 14.14 -18.64 1.62
CA THR A 769 14.81 -19.12 2.85
C THR A 769 13.83 -19.57 3.93
N CYS A 770 12.66 -20.10 3.54
CA CYS A 770 11.65 -20.57 4.49
C CYS A 770 12.20 -21.71 5.36
N PRO A 771 12.25 -21.57 6.70
CA PRO A 771 12.90 -22.55 7.57
C PRO A 771 12.13 -23.87 7.73
N VAL A 772 10.85 -23.88 7.33
CA VAL A 772 9.88 -24.98 7.52
C VAL A 772 9.38 -25.57 6.21
N GLY A 773 10.08 -25.31 5.10
CA GLY A 773 9.77 -25.94 3.81
C GLY A 773 8.46 -25.51 3.12
N ILE A 774 7.80 -24.44 3.60
CA ILE A 774 6.52 -23.97 3.02
C ILE A 774 6.75 -23.03 1.83
N ALA A 775 7.41 -21.89 2.03
CA ALA A 775 7.54 -20.84 1.03
C ALA A 775 8.93 -20.83 0.36
N THR A 776 9.42 -22.00 -0.03
CA THR A 776 10.75 -22.20 -0.61
C THR A 776 10.73 -23.30 -1.69
N GLN A 777 11.64 -23.17 -2.65
CA GLN A 777 11.93 -24.12 -3.70
C GLN A 777 13.31 -24.76 -3.55
N ASP A 778 14.04 -24.37 -2.50
CA ASP A 778 15.30 -25.00 -2.11
C ASP A 778 15.02 -26.45 -1.63
N PRO A 779 15.64 -27.48 -2.22
CA PRO A 779 15.41 -28.87 -1.84
C PRO A 779 15.74 -29.20 -0.37
N VAL A 780 16.81 -28.60 0.18
CA VAL A 780 17.26 -28.83 1.56
C VAL A 780 16.25 -28.23 2.54
N LEU A 781 15.69 -27.06 2.22
CA LEU A 781 14.67 -26.44 3.05
C LEU A 781 13.29 -27.09 2.87
N ARG A 782 12.94 -27.54 1.66
CA ARG A 782 11.70 -28.30 1.41
C ARG A 782 11.67 -29.62 2.17
N ALA A 783 12.81 -30.30 2.32
CA ALA A 783 12.91 -31.51 3.13
C ALA A 783 12.56 -31.30 4.62
N LYS A 784 12.49 -30.05 5.10
CA LYS A 784 12.05 -29.71 6.47
C LYS A 784 10.53 -29.55 6.61
N PHE A 785 9.76 -29.73 5.54
CA PHE A 785 8.31 -29.67 5.59
C PHE A 785 7.75 -30.88 6.35
N ASP A 786 7.03 -30.61 7.44
CA ASP A 786 6.41 -31.62 8.33
C ASP A 786 4.88 -31.41 8.44
N GLY A 787 4.32 -30.59 7.56
CA GLY A 787 2.87 -30.37 7.48
C GLY A 787 2.14 -31.60 6.92
N LYS A 788 0.92 -31.85 7.40
CA LYS A 788 0.09 -32.97 6.94
C LYS A 788 -1.32 -32.50 6.56
N PRO A 789 -1.99 -33.13 5.58
CA PRO A 789 -3.37 -32.82 5.22
C PRO A 789 -4.33 -32.89 6.43
N GLU A 790 -4.12 -33.84 7.34
CA GLU A 790 -4.94 -34.04 8.54
C GLU A 790 -4.97 -32.79 9.43
N HIS A 791 -3.85 -32.05 9.52
CA HIS A 791 -3.81 -30.84 10.34
C HIS A 791 -4.79 -29.80 9.80
N VAL A 792 -4.85 -29.62 8.47
CA VAL A 792 -5.77 -28.68 7.81
C VAL A 792 -7.22 -29.15 7.97
N VAL A 793 -7.49 -30.44 7.82
CA VAL A 793 -8.80 -31.04 8.05
C VAL A 793 -9.30 -30.75 9.47
N ASN A 794 -8.48 -31.04 10.49
CA ASN A 794 -8.82 -30.80 11.89
C ASN A 794 -9.16 -29.32 12.13
N TYR A 795 -8.32 -28.41 11.64
CA TYR A 795 -8.55 -26.97 11.75
C TYR A 795 -9.88 -26.54 11.11
N MET A 796 -10.19 -26.98 9.89
CA MET A 796 -11.43 -26.61 9.21
C MET A 796 -12.66 -27.10 9.98
N PHE A 797 -12.63 -28.31 10.53
CA PHE A 797 -13.71 -28.82 11.36
C PHE A 797 -13.86 -28.06 12.68
N MET A 798 -12.76 -27.68 13.34
CA MET A 798 -12.81 -26.85 14.55
C MET A 798 -13.43 -25.48 14.28
N VAL A 799 -13.09 -24.84 13.15
CA VAL A 799 -13.72 -23.59 12.72
C VAL A 799 -15.20 -23.79 12.44
N ALA A 800 -15.59 -24.87 11.78
CA ALA A 800 -16.99 -25.18 11.53
C ALA A 800 -17.79 -25.44 12.83
N GLU A 801 -17.22 -26.12 13.81
CA GLU A 801 -17.86 -26.30 15.12
C GLU A 801 -17.99 -24.97 15.88
N ASP A 802 -17.01 -24.07 15.77
CA ASP A 802 -17.12 -22.70 16.32
C ASP A 802 -18.25 -21.91 15.63
N VAL A 803 -18.43 -22.07 14.32
CA VAL A 803 -19.60 -21.52 13.60
C VAL A 803 -20.91 -22.10 14.14
N ARG A 804 -20.99 -23.43 14.35
CA ARG A 804 -22.20 -24.07 14.91
C ARG A 804 -22.54 -23.53 16.29
N TYR A 805 -21.53 -23.27 17.11
CA TYR A 805 -21.70 -22.64 18.41
C TYR A 805 -22.39 -21.27 18.28
N PHE A 806 -21.92 -20.41 17.39
CA PHE A 806 -22.56 -19.10 17.19
C PHE A 806 -23.98 -19.21 16.60
N LEU A 807 -24.21 -20.09 15.63
CA LEU A 807 -25.55 -20.35 15.07
C LEU A 807 -26.53 -20.80 16.16
N SER A 808 -26.12 -21.76 16.99
CA SER A 808 -26.90 -22.21 18.16
C SER A 808 -27.24 -21.04 19.08
N LYS A 809 -26.26 -20.19 19.43
CA LYS A 809 -26.44 -19.02 20.31
C LYS A 809 -27.33 -17.92 19.71
N LEU A 810 -27.42 -17.85 18.39
CA LEU A 810 -28.31 -16.94 17.67
C LEU A 810 -29.70 -17.55 17.41
N GLY A 811 -29.91 -18.83 17.70
CA GLY A 811 -31.17 -19.53 17.43
C GLY A 811 -31.35 -19.90 15.95
N LEU A 812 -30.26 -19.99 15.19
CA LEU A 812 -30.27 -20.25 13.75
C LEU A 812 -29.85 -21.70 13.47
N ARG A 813 -30.57 -22.37 12.58
CA ARG A 813 -30.29 -23.76 12.19
C ARG A 813 -29.25 -23.86 11.07
N LYS A 814 -29.10 -22.81 10.26
CA LYS A 814 -28.26 -22.75 9.06
C LYS A 814 -27.79 -21.33 8.83
#